data_AF-A0A0G0DAM7-F1
#
_entry.id   AF-A0A0G0DAM7-F1
#
_cell.length_a   1.000
_cell.length_b   1.000
_cell.length_c   1.000
_cell.angle_alpha   90.00
_cell.angle_beta   90.00
_cell.angle_gamma   90.00
#
_symmetry.space_group_name_H-M   'P 1'
#
loop_
_entity.id
_entity.type
_entity.pdbx_description
1 polymer ?
#
loop_
_entity_poly.entity_id
_entity_poly.type
_entity_poly.pdbx_seq_one_letter_code
_entity_poly.pdbx_strand_id
1 'polypeptide(L)'
;MPQFNTLQEGNLEKVRIDPIALYLEQLNASQEFGEIFPQVVDLSFMSREQKAETLWALFQEVKRGVNASKVHKRNETVQQQVSELAGSISLLKALYADEDVRVTYLQANQHHLQEVKGINGDWEKYKALQQQIHEAMSAVDVTAKKIFSSRGASLSESDAILFEVNRRRLMALRQELAVVISENPQLAAYAQYDNLREYSQELASDGFLWLPSRRAALEEMETAALGGKPVLLSGESGTGKTRLVEEVAMTLTGRPVNQTPGKDVRFQDLIAKRDIAADGTLMNTYYRYAEIGEAVTGKATTLEQKPSHAGSIVADDEFNLLPAAEQTERLARIAAWTPGKRIKMPVTNEDVVVGSHFLYTAMVNLASERYSRTKIPPEVLRKFAKVDLDYLKQTDEEPELYEAMLSALMDDNGRLRAATSEVAPQFEDREELETVFESGQEVKRTVRLRELCQEKVDAAGRTMPAGAFLWRFAGAINEINKSYSHRETVLKVKGEGQFVKDLIIDIGSLVNWLKEYRTIGYSQNLESFVISKLDKEFLSKQAYSVEDRVLVKEFFRHFGIDVSPAGIEQAAIAEHQFENLTPVELGKFSPRVHYKELVSEEPVLTESYLINAEGERVEYRLAPYAEGSRQLTPGQVIQAKSDGEFVQYRGLAKKTGDPIFVPYKPHVIESRPSKTSFEIELIATEKQSLEAFFGQVIDIPPIPAEITKEKIAHWESLGFKLRYLPAMDMSKSQNYPGWKTKPETWFYEQITKGNLVANGQTLTAGWVLVDASPKPAYDNGEQMYKDDPFATAITKLRQAGVIEDYKLPGSRFNISADELAKPELKIALAKVLAIDPAQLSYLRAIEFNILGNAFYPEWGETDTWEWFEDQGIKDLSGRRLGGGDSGSGGLSRVSYDSSGGRCDYLGFRPLVRFS
;
A
#
# COMPACT_ATOMS: atom_id res chain seq x y z
N MET A 1 4.47 -17.47 17.40
CA MET A 1 3.89 -18.83 17.54
C MET A 1 4.56 -19.51 18.74
N PRO A 2 3.83 -20.02 19.75
CA PRO A 2 4.43 -20.89 20.76
C PRO A 2 4.54 -22.33 20.23
N GLN A 3 5.52 -23.06 20.79
CA GLN A 3 6.08 -24.34 20.32
C GLN A 3 5.05 -25.46 20.12
N PHE A 4 4.89 -25.91 18.87
CA PHE A 4 4.28 -27.20 18.49
C PHE A 4 5.35 -28.30 18.32
N ASN A 5 6.39 -28.30 19.15
CA ASN A 5 7.51 -29.24 19.04
C ASN A 5 7.32 -30.47 19.94
N THR A 6 6.30 -31.28 19.65
CA THR A 6 6.26 -32.74 19.96
C THR A 6 4.91 -33.33 19.54
N LEU A 7 4.63 -33.39 18.24
CA LEU A 7 3.51 -34.21 17.73
C LEU A 7 3.97 -34.92 16.45
N GLN A 8 3.78 -36.24 16.38
CA GLN A 8 4.01 -37.07 15.20
C GLN A 8 3.28 -36.48 13.98
N GLU A 9 3.82 -36.64 12.76
CA GLU A 9 3.30 -36.01 11.52
C GLU A 9 1.78 -36.18 11.29
N GLY A 10 1.18 -37.31 11.72
CA GLY A 10 -0.26 -37.54 11.64
C GLY A 10 -1.14 -36.68 12.57
N ASN A 11 -0.56 -36.04 13.60
CA ASN A 11 -1.26 -35.11 14.49
C ASN A 11 -1.22 -33.66 13.98
N LEU A 12 -0.27 -33.29 13.13
CA LEU A 12 -0.18 -31.93 12.55
C LEU A 12 -1.34 -31.64 11.58
N GLU A 13 -1.80 -32.65 10.84
CA GLU A 13 -2.93 -32.52 9.92
C GLU A 13 -4.27 -32.40 10.68
N LYS A 14 -4.43 -33.17 11.77
CA LYS A 14 -5.57 -33.04 12.70
C LYS A 14 -5.61 -31.67 13.40
N VAL A 15 -4.47 -31.13 13.83
CA VAL A 15 -4.35 -29.76 14.40
C VAL A 15 -4.84 -28.71 13.41
N ARG A 16 -4.57 -28.91 12.13
CA ARG A 16 -4.93 -27.94 11.10
C ARG A 16 -6.44 -27.94 10.82
N ILE A 17 -7.04 -29.13 10.77
CA ILE A 17 -8.45 -29.30 10.37
C ILE A 17 -9.40 -29.02 11.54
N ASP A 18 -9.05 -29.44 12.76
CA ASP A 18 -9.87 -29.21 13.94
C ASP A 18 -9.04 -28.83 15.18
N PRO A 19 -8.61 -27.57 15.27
CA PRO A 19 -7.88 -27.08 16.44
C PRO A 19 -8.72 -27.07 17.74
N ILE A 20 -10.06 -27.00 17.66
CA ILE A 20 -10.93 -26.95 18.84
C ILE A 20 -10.98 -28.31 19.53
N ALA A 21 -11.14 -29.40 18.76
CA ALA A 21 -11.15 -30.77 19.28
C ALA A 21 -9.95 -31.04 20.20
N LEU A 22 -8.75 -30.79 19.68
CA LEU A 22 -7.50 -31.05 20.39
C LEU A 22 -7.32 -30.15 21.61
N TYR A 23 -7.76 -28.90 21.50
CA TYR A 23 -7.71 -28.00 22.64
C TYR A 23 -8.67 -28.43 23.75
N LEU A 24 -9.86 -28.92 23.41
CA LEU A 24 -10.80 -29.48 24.38
C LEU A 24 -10.26 -30.77 25.01
N GLU A 25 -9.58 -31.62 24.28
CA GLU A 25 -8.87 -32.79 24.83
C GLU A 25 -7.83 -32.36 25.89
N GLN A 26 -7.03 -31.33 25.59
CA GLN A 26 -6.04 -30.78 26.53
C GLN A 26 -6.70 -30.13 27.75
N LEU A 27 -7.80 -29.40 27.56
CA LEU A 27 -8.56 -28.79 28.65
C LEU A 27 -9.19 -29.84 29.56
N ASN A 28 -9.74 -30.92 28.99
CA ASN A 28 -10.34 -32.01 29.76
C ASN A 28 -9.29 -32.80 30.55
N ALA A 29 -8.06 -32.87 30.06
CA ALA A 29 -6.94 -33.49 30.79
C ALA A 29 -6.33 -32.57 31.89
N SER A 30 -6.73 -31.29 31.95
CA SER A 30 -6.26 -30.36 32.97
C SER A 30 -6.89 -30.63 34.33
N GLN A 31 -6.08 -30.67 35.38
CA GLN A 31 -6.56 -30.79 36.78
C GLN A 31 -7.42 -29.60 37.21
N GLU A 32 -7.26 -28.42 36.59
CA GLU A 32 -7.95 -27.18 37.00
C GLU A 32 -9.26 -26.95 36.22
N PHE A 33 -9.31 -27.35 34.94
CA PHE A 33 -10.42 -27.03 34.02
C PHE A 33 -11.22 -28.27 33.55
N GLY A 34 -10.74 -29.48 33.86
CA GLY A 34 -11.38 -30.73 33.45
C GLY A 34 -12.75 -30.96 34.08
N GLU A 35 -12.97 -30.44 35.29
CA GLU A 35 -14.22 -30.59 36.05
C GLU A 35 -15.35 -29.63 35.60
N ILE A 36 -15.09 -28.75 34.62
CA ILE A 36 -16.12 -27.86 34.08
C ILE A 36 -16.94 -28.63 33.03
N PHE A 37 -18.21 -28.91 33.35
CA PHE A 37 -19.12 -29.62 32.45
C PHE A 37 -19.91 -28.66 31.54
N PRO A 38 -20.31 -29.09 30.33
CA PRO A 38 -21.17 -28.31 29.46
C PRO A 38 -22.53 -28.08 30.11
N GLN A 39 -22.97 -26.83 30.17
CA GLN A 39 -24.32 -26.45 30.61
C GLN A 39 -25.29 -26.47 29.44
N VAL A 40 -26.56 -26.77 29.73
CA VAL A 40 -27.65 -26.61 28.76
C VAL A 40 -27.99 -25.13 28.67
N VAL A 41 -27.68 -24.53 27.53
CA VAL A 41 -27.97 -23.12 27.25
C VAL A 41 -28.95 -23.06 26.08
N ASP A 42 -30.04 -22.30 26.23
CA ASP A 42 -30.96 -22.03 25.13
C ASP A 42 -30.33 -21.01 24.18
N LEU A 43 -29.93 -21.50 23.00
CA LEU A 43 -29.35 -20.71 21.91
C LEU A 43 -30.26 -20.71 20.69
N SER A 44 -31.58 -20.88 20.88
CA SER A 44 -32.57 -20.92 19.79
C SER A 44 -32.66 -19.60 19.01
N PHE A 45 -32.26 -18.48 19.63
CA PHE A 45 -32.16 -17.16 18.99
C PHE A 45 -30.97 -17.03 18.02
N MET A 46 -30.07 -18.03 17.95
CA MET A 46 -28.93 -18.05 17.04
C MET A 46 -29.11 -19.11 15.96
N SER A 47 -28.81 -18.75 14.71
CA SER A 47 -28.61 -19.71 13.61
C SER A 47 -27.42 -20.63 13.87
N ARG A 48 -27.35 -21.75 13.14
CA ARG A 48 -26.21 -22.70 13.26
C ARG A 48 -24.88 -22.04 12.85
N GLU A 49 -24.90 -21.16 11.86
CA GLU A 49 -23.74 -20.40 11.37
C GLU A 49 -23.25 -19.41 12.44
N GLN A 50 -24.16 -18.69 13.10
CA GLN A 50 -23.83 -17.82 14.24
C GLN A 50 -23.25 -18.62 15.41
N LYS A 51 -23.83 -19.78 15.74
CA LYS A 51 -23.28 -20.67 16.77
C LYS A 51 -21.87 -21.15 16.43
N ALA A 52 -21.59 -21.46 15.16
CA ALA A 52 -20.26 -21.85 14.69
C ALA A 52 -19.24 -20.70 14.80
N GLU A 53 -19.61 -19.46 14.46
CA GLU A 53 -18.72 -18.30 14.68
C GLU A 53 -18.50 -18.02 16.17
N THR A 54 -19.52 -18.19 17.01
CA THR A 54 -19.40 -18.05 18.47
C THR A 54 -18.51 -19.12 19.06
N LEU A 55 -18.62 -20.37 18.58
CA LEU A 55 -17.73 -21.46 18.94
C LEU A 55 -16.26 -21.10 18.69
N TRP A 56 -15.94 -20.53 17.53
CA TRP A 56 -14.59 -20.08 17.20
C TRP A 56 -14.11 -18.92 18.09
N ALA A 57 -14.95 -17.91 18.33
CA ALA A 57 -14.59 -16.79 19.20
C ALA A 57 -14.31 -17.23 20.64
N LEU A 58 -15.18 -18.06 21.23
CA LEU A 58 -15.00 -18.60 22.57
C LEU A 58 -13.74 -19.43 22.67
N PHE A 59 -13.40 -20.20 21.62
CA PHE A 59 -12.14 -20.94 21.58
C PHE A 59 -10.93 -20.00 21.72
N GLN A 60 -10.90 -18.89 20.97
CA GLN A 60 -9.80 -17.92 21.05
C GLN A 60 -9.77 -17.18 22.39
N GLU A 61 -10.93 -16.81 22.94
CA GLU A 61 -11.07 -16.18 24.26
C GLU A 61 -10.53 -17.09 25.37
N VAL A 62 -11.03 -18.32 25.45
CA VAL A 62 -10.61 -19.32 26.44
C VAL A 62 -9.13 -19.62 26.30
N LYS A 63 -8.63 -19.78 25.07
CA LYS A 63 -7.20 -20.00 24.79
C LYS A 63 -6.35 -18.82 25.25
N ARG A 64 -6.79 -17.59 25.05
CA ARG A 64 -6.09 -16.38 25.51
C ARG A 64 -6.08 -16.30 27.04
N GLY A 65 -7.24 -16.52 27.68
CA GLY A 65 -7.39 -16.50 29.14
C GLY A 65 -6.52 -17.55 29.84
N VAL A 66 -6.54 -18.79 29.35
CA VAL A 66 -5.73 -19.90 29.91
C VAL A 66 -4.22 -19.71 29.68
N ASN A 67 -3.81 -19.03 28.60
CA ASN A 67 -2.39 -18.70 28.39
C ASN A 67 -1.93 -17.51 29.24
N ALA A 68 -2.79 -16.50 29.43
CA ALA A 68 -2.49 -15.36 30.29
C ALA A 68 -2.32 -15.78 31.76
N SER A 69 -3.10 -16.75 32.24
CA SER A 69 -2.98 -17.30 33.60
C SER A 69 -1.67 -18.05 33.84
N LYS A 70 -1.10 -18.73 32.83
CA LYS A 70 0.23 -19.35 32.92
C LYS A 70 1.37 -18.33 33.12
N VAL A 71 1.20 -17.11 32.63
CA VAL A 71 2.19 -16.01 32.71
C VAL A 71 2.05 -15.22 34.01
N HIS A 72 0.83 -15.02 34.52
CA HIS A 72 0.52 -14.22 35.72
C HIS A 72 0.53 -15.03 37.03
N LYS A 73 1.56 -15.87 37.26
CA LYS A 73 1.73 -16.63 38.51
C LYS A 73 2.09 -15.79 39.76
N ARG A 74 1.91 -14.46 39.75
CA ARG A 74 2.45 -13.60 40.81
C ARG A 74 1.47 -12.94 41.78
N ASN A 75 0.15 -12.84 41.54
CA ASN A 75 -0.73 -12.16 42.51
C ASN A 75 -2.22 -12.62 42.59
N GLU A 76 -2.72 -13.49 41.72
CA GLU A 76 -4.12 -13.98 41.77
C GLU A 76 -4.21 -15.47 42.14
N THR A 77 -5.24 -15.85 42.90
CA THR A 77 -5.51 -17.26 43.24
C THR A 77 -6.11 -17.99 42.04
N VAL A 78 -5.56 -19.16 41.71
CA VAL A 78 -5.99 -20.04 40.61
C VAL A 78 -7.51 -20.29 40.60
N GLN A 79 -8.15 -20.36 41.78
CA GLN A 79 -9.61 -20.54 41.90
C GLN A 79 -10.44 -19.37 41.34
N GLN A 80 -9.98 -18.13 41.47
CA GLN A 80 -10.69 -16.96 40.97
C GLN A 80 -10.70 -16.94 39.43
N GLN A 81 -9.55 -17.28 38.82
CA GLN A 81 -9.40 -17.37 37.36
C GLN A 81 -10.19 -18.54 36.75
N VAL A 82 -10.24 -19.68 37.42
CA VAL A 82 -11.09 -20.81 37.02
C VAL A 82 -12.57 -20.40 37.07
N SER A 83 -12.98 -19.64 38.09
CA SER A 83 -14.35 -19.13 38.20
C SER A 83 -14.71 -18.14 37.09
N GLU A 84 -13.78 -17.27 36.68
CA GLU A 84 -14.01 -16.28 35.61
C GLU A 84 -14.17 -16.95 34.23
N LEU A 85 -13.40 -17.99 33.94
CA LEU A 85 -13.44 -18.70 32.66
C LEU A 85 -14.45 -19.86 32.62
N ALA A 86 -15.02 -20.26 33.75
CA ALA A 86 -15.91 -21.43 33.85
C ALA A 86 -17.11 -21.34 32.91
N GLY A 87 -17.73 -20.15 32.81
CA GLY A 87 -18.85 -19.90 31.89
C GLY A 87 -18.45 -20.09 30.43
N SER A 88 -17.39 -19.43 29.98
CA SER A 88 -16.90 -19.52 28.59
C SER A 88 -16.44 -20.93 28.23
N ILE A 89 -15.78 -21.66 29.13
CA ILE A 89 -15.37 -23.07 28.93
C ILE A 89 -16.59 -23.98 28.83
N SER A 90 -17.58 -23.80 29.71
CA SER A 90 -18.81 -24.60 29.71
C SER A 90 -19.59 -24.41 28.39
N LEU A 91 -19.73 -23.16 27.95
CA LEU A 91 -20.40 -22.82 26.70
C LEU A 91 -19.63 -23.33 25.46
N LEU A 92 -18.30 -23.22 25.46
CA LEU A 92 -17.43 -23.77 24.41
C LEU A 92 -17.63 -25.28 24.26
N LYS A 93 -17.64 -26.02 25.38
CA LYS A 93 -17.90 -27.48 25.39
C LYS A 93 -19.30 -27.80 24.88
N ALA A 94 -20.31 -27.03 25.28
CA ALA A 94 -21.70 -27.24 24.87
C ALA A 94 -21.88 -27.03 23.35
N LEU A 95 -21.34 -25.94 22.81
CA LEU A 95 -21.39 -25.64 21.36
C LEU A 95 -20.65 -26.67 20.52
N TYR A 96 -19.50 -27.16 20.98
CA TYR A 96 -18.74 -28.17 20.23
C TYR A 96 -19.38 -29.57 20.27
N ALA A 97 -20.18 -29.85 21.30
CA ALA A 97 -20.92 -31.10 21.43
C ALA A 97 -22.16 -31.16 20.51
N ASP A 98 -22.66 -30.02 20.06
CA ASP A 98 -23.71 -29.92 19.04
C ASP A 98 -23.15 -30.30 17.66
N GLU A 99 -23.68 -31.38 17.09
CA GLU A 99 -23.19 -31.94 15.81
C GLU A 99 -23.35 -30.96 14.66
N ASP A 100 -24.48 -30.25 14.58
CA ASP A 100 -24.78 -29.34 13.49
C ASP A 100 -23.84 -28.13 13.52
N VAL A 101 -23.57 -27.61 14.72
CA VAL A 101 -22.62 -26.51 14.94
C VAL A 101 -21.20 -26.96 14.57
N ARG A 102 -20.78 -28.15 15.02
CA ARG A 102 -19.44 -28.67 14.74
C ARG A 102 -19.22 -28.90 13.25
N VAL A 103 -20.18 -29.51 12.55
CA VAL A 103 -20.09 -29.73 11.09
C VAL A 103 -20.00 -28.41 10.34
N THR A 104 -20.84 -27.43 10.71
CA THR A 104 -20.83 -26.08 10.11
C THR A 104 -19.46 -25.40 10.30
N TYR A 105 -18.92 -25.44 11.51
CA TYR A 105 -17.58 -24.91 11.81
C TYR A 105 -16.49 -25.60 11.00
N LEU A 106 -16.49 -26.93 10.91
CA LEU A 106 -15.48 -27.68 10.17
C LEU A 106 -15.50 -27.38 8.67
N GLN A 107 -16.69 -27.23 8.10
CA GLN A 107 -16.86 -26.81 6.70
C GLN A 107 -16.30 -25.41 6.47
N ALA A 108 -16.63 -24.45 7.35
CA ALA A 108 -16.11 -23.08 7.27
C ALA A 108 -14.58 -23.03 7.42
N ASN A 109 -14.01 -23.81 8.37
CA ASN A 109 -12.57 -23.90 8.56
C ASN A 109 -11.86 -24.53 7.35
N GLN A 110 -12.45 -25.59 6.76
CA GLN A 110 -11.91 -26.20 5.55
C GLN A 110 -11.93 -25.22 4.37
N HIS A 111 -13.01 -24.46 4.19
CA HIS A 111 -13.11 -23.44 3.16
C HIS A 111 -12.03 -22.37 3.33
N HIS A 112 -11.83 -21.88 4.56
CA HIS A 112 -10.75 -20.96 4.89
C HIS A 112 -9.34 -21.53 4.57
N LEU A 113 -9.09 -22.81 4.90
CA LEU A 113 -7.81 -23.45 4.61
C LEU A 113 -7.55 -23.66 3.11
N GLN A 114 -8.61 -23.83 2.30
CA GLN A 114 -8.51 -23.94 0.85
C GLN A 114 -8.17 -22.59 0.22
N GLU A 115 -8.82 -21.51 0.69
CA GLU A 115 -8.52 -20.15 0.27
C GLU A 115 -7.06 -19.77 0.54
N VAL A 116 -6.57 -19.99 1.78
CA VAL A 116 -5.18 -19.67 2.14
C VAL A 116 -4.18 -20.46 1.29
N LYS A 117 -4.51 -21.70 0.91
CA LYS A 117 -3.67 -22.50 -0.02
C LYS A 117 -3.61 -21.89 -1.42
N GLY A 118 -4.70 -21.30 -1.91
CA GLY A 118 -4.79 -20.68 -3.23
C GLY A 118 -3.92 -19.43 -3.39
N ILE A 119 -3.68 -18.69 -2.29
CA ILE A 119 -2.96 -17.41 -2.29
C ILE A 119 -1.50 -17.57 -1.83
N ASN A 120 -1.10 -18.74 -1.32
CA ASN A 120 0.14 -18.95 -0.54
C ASN A 120 1.45 -18.50 -1.23
N GLY A 121 1.52 -18.46 -2.56
CA GLY A 121 2.70 -17.94 -3.29
C GLY A 121 2.80 -16.41 -3.28
N ASP A 122 1.71 -15.73 -3.69
CA ASP A 122 1.67 -14.26 -3.74
C ASP A 122 1.48 -13.64 -2.34
N TRP A 123 0.93 -14.41 -1.39
CA TRP A 123 0.77 -14.01 0.00
C TRP A 123 2.11 -13.77 0.71
N GLU A 124 3.13 -14.60 0.46
CA GLU A 124 4.45 -14.39 1.05
C GLU A 124 5.08 -13.09 0.55
N LYS A 125 4.92 -12.80 -0.75
CA LYS A 125 5.35 -11.53 -1.35
C LYS A 125 4.59 -10.35 -0.77
N TYR A 126 3.26 -10.42 -0.68
CA TYR A 126 2.42 -9.41 -0.05
C TYR A 126 2.83 -9.14 1.40
N LYS A 127 2.99 -10.20 2.20
CA LYS A 127 3.34 -10.08 3.62
C LYS A 127 4.74 -9.50 3.81
N ALA A 128 5.69 -9.88 2.97
CA ALA A 128 7.02 -9.29 2.96
C ALA A 128 6.96 -7.78 2.63
N LEU A 129 6.16 -7.39 1.62
CA LEU A 129 5.96 -5.98 1.26
C LEU A 129 5.26 -5.20 2.36
N GLN A 130 4.19 -5.73 2.96
CA GLN A 130 3.51 -5.12 4.09
C GLN A 130 4.44 -4.92 5.29
N GLN A 131 5.24 -5.93 5.62
CA GLN A 131 6.24 -5.80 6.68
C GLN A 131 7.26 -4.70 6.35
N GLN A 132 7.75 -4.63 5.10
CA GLN A 132 8.67 -3.58 4.67
C GLN A 132 8.02 -2.19 4.71
N ILE A 133 6.72 -2.08 4.36
CA ILE A 133 5.95 -0.84 4.47
C ILE A 133 5.84 -0.41 5.92
N HIS A 134 5.51 -1.34 6.83
CA HIS A 134 5.44 -1.06 8.26
C HIS A 134 6.80 -0.60 8.82
N GLU A 135 7.88 -1.29 8.45
CA GLU A 135 9.26 -0.91 8.83
C GLU A 135 9.65 0.46 8.27
N ALA A 136 9.33 0.74 7.00
CA ALA A 136 9.60 2.01 6.36
C ALA A 136 8.79 3.15 7.00
N MET A 137 7.51 2.92 7.32
CA MET A 137 6.64 3.87 8.01
C MET A 137 7.17 4.16 9.42
N SER A 138 7.50 3.12 10.19
CA SER A 138 8.12 3.31 11.51
C SER A 138 9.45 4.09 11.42
N ALA A 139 10.25 3.86 10.38
CA ALA A 139 11.47 4.62 10.15
C ALA A 139 11.19 6.10 9.80
N VAL A 140 10.14 6.40 9.04
CA VAL A 140 9.64 7.76 8.83
C VAL A 140 9.24 8.39 10.17
N ASP A 141 8.41 7.74 10.97
CA ASP A 141 7.94 8.27 12.25
C ASP A 141 9.10 8.53 13.22
N VAL A 142 10.07 7.62 13.32
CA VAL A 142 11.26 7.77 14.17
C VAL A 142 12.11 8.95 13.71
N THR A 143 12.34 9.10 12.41
CA THR A 143 13.12 10.23 11.88
C THR A 143 12.35 11.55 12.01
N ALA A 144 11.04 11.56 11.75
CA ALA A 144 10.16 12.71 11.98
C ALA A 144 10.21 13.16 13.45
N LYS A 145 10.05 12.22 14.39
CA LYS A 145 10.14 12.47 15.83
C LYS A 145 11.50 13.00 16.25
N LYS A 146 12.59 12.46 15.69
CA LYS A 146 13.95 12.92 15.97
C LYS A 146 14.18 14.34 15.45
N ILE A 147 13.75 14.64 14.23
CA ILE A 147 13.80 15.99 13.67
C ILE A 147 12.96 16.94 14.52
N PHE A 148 11.71 16.56 14.83
CA PHE A 148 10.80 17.35 15.64
C PHE A 148 11.38 17.65 17.04
N SER A 149 12.02 16.66 17.67
CA SER A 149 12.65 16.80 18.99
C SER A 149 13.95 17.60 18.98
N SER A 150 14.60 17.75 17.83
CA SER A 150 15.85 18.52 17.66
C SER A 150 15.61 19.95 17.15
N ARG A 151 14.36 20.34 16.92
CA ARG A 151 14.01 21.71 16.51
C ARG A 151 14.53 22.73 17.52
N GLY A 152 15.28 23.72 17.02
CA GLY A 152 15.95 24.72 17.83
C GLY A 152 17.44 24.46 18.08
N ALA A 153 17.93 23.27 17.73
CA ALA A 153 19.36 22.99 17.53
C ALA A 153 19.70 22.98 16.03
N SER A 154 20.99 22.84 15.68
CA SER A 154 21.39 22.59 14.29
C SER A 154 20.80 21.25 13.84
N LEU A 155 19.85 21.31 12.90
CA LEU A 155 19.28 20.12 12.28
C LEU A 155 20.42 19.30 11.66
N SER A 156 20.50 18.01 11.98
CA SER A 156 21.47 17.15 11.32
C SER A 156 21.06 16.98 9.86
N GLU A 157 21.95 17.34 8.93
CA GLU A 157 21.75 17.09 7.50
C GLU A 157 21.46 15.59 7.25
N SER A 158 22.10 14.71 8.03
CA SER A 158 21.82 13.27 8.00
C SER A 158 20.37 12.93 8.35
N ASP A 159 19.77 13.60 9.34
CA ASP A 159 18.42 13.28 9.80
C ASP A 159 17.37 13.75 8.77
N ALA A 160 17.59 14.92 8.17
CA ALA A 160 16.75 15.42 7.08
C ALA A 160 16.83 14.54 5.83
N ILE A 161 18.04 14.10 5.45
CA ILE A 161 18.24 13.17 4.33
C ILE A 161 17.59 11.81 4.65
N LEU A 162 17.80 11.26 5.85
CA LEU A 162 17.21 9.98 6.25
C LEU A 162 15.68 10.02 6.25
N PHE A 163 15.06 11.11 6.71
CA PHE A 163 13.61 11.29 6.64
C PHE A 163 13.12 11.25 5.19
N GLU A 164 13.77 11.98 4.28
CA GLU A 164 13.39 11.99 2.86
C GLU A 164 13.63 10.64 2.18
N VAL A 165 14.73 9.95 2.51
CA VAL A 165 15.04 8.60 2.01
C VAL A 165 13.98 7.59 2.47
N ASN A 166 13.62 7.60 3.75
CA ASN A 166 12.59 6.72 4.30
C ASN A 166 11.22 7.01 3.68
N ARG A 167 10.89 8.29 3.47
CA ARG A 167 9.64 8.71 2.81
C ARG A 167 9.55 8.20 1.37
N ARG A 168 10.61 8.35 0.59
CA ARG A 168 10.67 7.83 -0.80
C ARG A 168 10.61 6.30 -0.84
N ARG A 169 11.29 5.62 0.09
CA ARG A 169 11.22 4.16 0.23
C ARG A 169 9.79 3.71 0.53
N LEU A 170 9.10 4.37 1.45
CA LEU A 170 7.70 4.08 1.78
C LEU A 170 6.79 4.26 0.55
N MET A 171 6.97 5.33 -0.22
CA MET A 171 6.22 5.55 -1.46
C MET A 171 6.46 4.45 -2.51
N ALA A 172 7.72 4.08 -2.74
CA ALA A 172 8.07 3.02 -3.68
C ALA A 172 7.48 1.66 -3.29
N LEU A 173 7.55 1.30 -2.01
CA LEU A 173 6.96 0.07 -1.49
C LEU A 173 5.43 0.05 -1.60
N ARG A 174 4.75 1.17 -1.32
CA ARG A 174 3.30 1.31 -1.53
C ARG A 174 2.93 1.13 -3.00
N GLN A 175 3.73 1.66 -3.92
CA GLN A 175 3.50 1.50 -5.36
C GLN A 175 3.72 0.05 -5.82
N GLU A 176 4.78 -0.61 -5.34
CA GLU A 176 5.03 -2.03 -5.63
C GLU A 176 3.89 -2.91 -5.09
N LEU A 177 3.42 -2.64 -3.87
CA LEU A 177 2.27 -3.34 -3.29
C LEU A 177 1.01 -3.15 -4.14
N ALA A 178 0.75 -1.94 -4.64
CA ALA A 178 -0.41 -1.67 -5.50
C ALA A 178 -0.37 -2.48 -6.81
N VAL A 179 0.81 -2.65 -7.42
CA VAL A 179 0.99 -3.50 -8.60
C VAL A 179 0.68 -4.95 -8.26
N VAL A 180 1.27 -5.49 -7.19
CA VAL A 180 1.06 -6.89 -6.76
C VAL A 180 -0.41 -7.17 -6.46
N ILE A 181 -1.10 -6.24 -5.82
CA ILE A 181 -2.54 -6.32 -5.54
C ILE A 181 -3.35 -6.31 -6.84
N SER A 182 -2.98 -5.46 -7.81
CA SER A 182 -3.73 -5.34 -9.08
C SER A 182 -3.61 -6.57 -9.99
N GLU A 183 -2.52 -7.33 -9.88
CA GLU A 183 -2.27 -8.52 -10.70
C GLU A 183 -3.05 -9.75 -10.21
N ASN A 184 -3.40 -9.82 -8.92
CA ASN A 184 -4.10 -10.96 -8.32
C ASN A 184 -5.37 -10.52 -7.57
N PRO A 185 -6.57 -10.71 -8.16
CA PRO A 185 -7.85 -10.33 -7.55
C PRO A 185 -8.16 -11.03 -6.21
N GLN A 186 -7.70 -12.27 -6.01
CA GLN A 186 -7.90 -12.98 -4.75
C GLN A 186 -7.00 -12.40 -3.65
N LEU A 187 -5.74 -12.08 -4.01
CA LEU A 187 -4.85 -11.38 -3.10
C LEU A 187 -5.38 -9.99 -2.77
N ALA A 188 -5.95 -9.26 -3.73
CA ALA A 188 -6.54 -7.94 -3.51
C ALA A 188 -7.67 -7.98 -2.47
N ALA A 189 -8.58 -8.95 -2.61
CA ALA A 189 -9.62 -9.18 -1.62
C ALA A 189 -9.04 -9.53 -0.24
N TYR A 190 -8.08 -10.45 -0.18
CA TYR A 190 -7.46 -10.82 1.09
C TYR A 190 -6.71 -9.64 1.75
N ALA A 191 -5.99 -8.85 0.97
CA ALA A 191 -5.31 -7.63 1.43
C ALA A 191 -6.30 -6.64 2.02
N GLN A 192 -7.46 -6.46 1.37
CA GLN A 192 -8.51 -5.60 1.88
C GLN A 192 -9.13 -6.13 3.17
N TYR A 193 -9.29 -7.46 3.31
CA TYR A 193 -9.68 -8.05 4.59
C TYR A 193 -8.67 -7.75 5.70
N ASP A 194 -7.37 -7.84 5.39
CA ASP A 194 -6.30 -7.53 6.36
C ASP A 194 -6.38 -6.07 6.81
N ASN A 195 -6.61 -5.12 5.89
CA ASN A 195 -6.86 -3.72 6.22
C ASN A 195 -8.08 -3.54 7.14
N LEU A 196 -9.21 -4.18 6.84
CA LEU A 196 -10.42 -4.10 7.66
C LEU A 196 -10.19 -4.66 9.07
N ARG A 197 -9.37 -5.71 9.18
CA ARG A 197 -8.97 -6.30 10.47
C ARG A 197 -8.06 -5.36 11.25
N GLU A 198 -7.10 -4.71 10.60
CA GLU A 198 -6.25 -3.68 11.23
C GLU A 198 -7.10 -2.52 11.76
N TYR A 199 -8.04 -2.00 10.97
CA TYR A 199 -8.97 -0.96 11.41
C TYR A 199 -9.81 -1.38 12.63
N SER A 200 -10.26 -2.65 12.66
CA SER A 200 -10.98 -3.18 13.82
C SER A 200 -10.11 -3.23 15.08
N GLN A 201 -8.82 -3.57 14.92
CA GLN A 201 -7.84 -3.57 16.01
C GLN A 201 -7.53 -2.17 16.51
N GLU A 202 -7.27 -1.21 15.61
CA GLU A 202 -7.05 0.21 15.95
C GLU A 202 -8.25 0.81 16.72
N LEU A 203 -9.47 0.46 16.31
CA LEU A 203 -10.70 0.82 17.02
C LEU A 203 -10.78 0.24 18.44
N ALA A 204 -10.21 -0.94 18.67
CA ALA A 204 -10.23 -1.61 19.96
C ALA A 204 -9.11 -1.10 20.89
N SER A 205 -7.92 -0.79 20.36
CA SER A 205 -6.79 -0.28 21.13
C SER A 205 -6.89 1.21 21.44
N ASP A 206 -7.09 2.03 20.42
CA ASP A 206 -6.84 3.47 20.49
C ASP A 206 -8.13 4.29 20.30
N GLY A 207 -9.22 3.65 19.88
CA GLY A 207 -10.48 4.33 19.60
C GLY A 207 -10.37 5.36 18.47
N PHE A 208 -9.37 5.19 17.60
CA PHE A 208 -9.11 6.01 16.43
C PHE A 208 -8.84 5.11 15.23
N LEU A 209 -9.17 5.58 14.03
CA LEU A 209 -9.03 4.83 12.78
C LEU A 209 -8.04 5.55 11.86
N TRP A 210 -6.94 4.90 11.54
CA TRP A 210 -5.97 5.40 10.56
C TRP A 210 -6.37 5.02 9.14
N LEU A 211 -7.54 5.52 8.73
CA LEU A 211 -8.02 5.45 7.34
C LEU A 211 -7.09 6.22 6.40
N PRO A 212 -7.10 5.92 5.08
CA PRO A 212 -6.22 6.58 4.11
C PRO A 212 -6.26 8.11 4.19
N SER A 213 -7.45 8.71 4.28
CA SER A 213 -7.61 10.17 4.42
C SER A 213 -7.01 10.74 5.71
N ARG A 214 -7.02 9.97 6.81
CA ARG A 214 -6.47 10.38 8.11
C ARG A 214 -4.96 10.25 8.16
N ARG A 215 -4.40 9.21 7.53
CA ARG A 215 -2.95 9.08 7.34
C ARG A 215 -2.40 10.19 6.46
N ALA A 216 -3.09 10.55 5.37
CA ALA A 216 -2.69 11.68 4.53
C ALA A 216 -2.65 13.01 5.33
N ALA A 217 -3.66 13.25 6.17
CA ALA A 217 -3.69 14.43 7.03
C ALA A 217 -2.54 14.45 8.06
N LEU A 218 -2.16 13.29 8.63
CA LEU A 218 -0.97 13.16 9.48
C LEU A 218 0.30 13.55 8.71
N GLU A 219 0.52 12.98 7.53
CA GLU A 219 1.71 13.27 6.70
C GLU A 219 1.83 14.79 6.37
N GLU A 220 0.70 15.45 6.09
CA GLU A 220 0.64 16.91 5.91
C GLU A 220 0.97 17.69 7.19
N MET A 221 0.42 17.27 8.33
CA MET A 221 0.69 17.89 9.63
C MET A 221 2.15 17.73 10.06
N GLU A 222 2.74 16.56 9.85
CA GLU A 222 4.16 16.31 10.12
C GLU A 222 5.04 17.21 9.28
N THR A 223 4.78 17.28 7.97
CA THR A 223 5.53 18.16 7.06
C THR A 223 5.44 19.62 7.51
N ALA A 224 4.25 20.09 7.89
CA ALA A 224 4.05 21.42 8.42
C ALA A 224 4.78 21.67 9.74
N ALA A 225 4.74 20.68 10.65
CA ALA A 225 5.38 20.70 11.94
C ALA A 225 6.91 20.79 11.85
N LEU A 226 7.53 20.09 10.89
CA LEU A 226 8.97 20.15 10.64
C LEU A 226 9.42 21.56 10.23
N GLY A 227 8.57 22.30 9.51
CA GLY A 227 8.82 23.70 9.14
C GLY A 227 8.74 24.70 10.29
N GLY A 228 8.36 24.28 11.51
CA GLY A 228 8.20 25.13 12.69
C GLY A 228 7.08 26.17 12.56
N LYS A 229 6.25 26.07 11.52
CA LYS A 229 5.10 26.94 11.31
C LYS A 229 3.93 26.46 12.17
N PRO A 230 3.12 27.38 12.70
CA PRO A 230 1.80 27.04 13.22
C PRO A 230 0.98 26.27 12.19
N VAL A 231 0.18 25.30 12.63
CA VAL A 231 -0.73 24.52 11.76
C VAL A 231 -2.15 25.01 11.94
N LEU A 232 -2.87 25.19 10.84
CA LEU A 232 -4.30 25.45 10.82
C LEU A 232 -5.00 24.23 10.26
N LEU A 233 -5.72 23.51 11.12
CA LEU A 233 -6.55 22.38 10.72
C LEU A 233 -7.97 22.88 10.46
N SER A 234 -8.38 22.84 9.20
CA SER A 234 -9.69 23.29 8.75
C SER A 234 -10.61 22.13 8.40
N GLY A 235 -11.87 22.18 8.80
CA GLY A 235 -12.85 21.16 8.43
C GLY A 235 -14.19 21.41 9.10
N GLU A 236 -15.27 20.79 8.64
CA GLU A 236 -16.59 20.93 9.26
C GLU A 236 -16.66 20.26 10.65
N SER A 237 -17.73 20.53 11.40
CA SER A 237 -17.90 19.94 12.74
C SER A 237 -18.13 18.42 12.65
N GLY A 238 -17.51 17.65 13.55
CA GLY A 238 -17.64 16.18 13.55
C GLY A 238 -16.72 15.44 12.56
N THR A 239 -15.79 16.11 11.88
CA THR A 239 -14.79 15.44 11.01
C THR A 239 -13.64 14.76 11.77
N GLY A 240 -13.53 14.97 13.09
CA GLY A 240 -12.50 14.35 13.94
C GLY A 240 -11.22 15.18 14.12
N LYS A 241 -11.28 16.51 13.89
CA LYS A 241 -10.13 17.42 14.04
C LYS A 241 -9.39 17.28 15.38
N THR A 242 -10.12 17.40 16.49
CA THR A 242 -9.55 17.34 17.85
C THR A 242 -8.84 16.02 18.09
N ARG A 243 -9.50 14.91 17.73
CA ARG A 243 -8.94 13.56 17.88
C ARG A 243 -7.68 13.36 17.04
N LEU A 244 -7.66 13.87 15.79
CA LEU A 244 -6.46 13.82 14.94
C LEU A 244 -5.28 14.57 15.57
N VAL A 245 -5.50 15.76 16.12
CA VAL A 245 -4.43 16.55 16.77
C VAL A 245 -3.89 15.83 18.01
N GLU A 246 -4.76 15.19 18.81
CA GLU A 246 -4.35 14.36 19.94
C GLU A 246 -3.44 13.21 19.52
N GLU A 247 -3.83 12.48 18.47
CA GLU A 247 -3.04 11.36 17.93
C GLU A 247 -1.70 11.81 17.34
N VAL A 248 -1.68 12.94 16.64
CA VAL A 248 -0.44 13.57 16.14
C VAL A 248 0.48 13.95 17.30
N ALA A 249 -0.07 14.48 18.41
CA ALA A 249 0.73 14.82 19.58
C ALA A 249 1.32 13.58 20.26
N MET A 250 0.54 12.51 20.40
CA MET A 250 1.03 11.24 20.92
C MET A 250 2.13 10.66 20.03
N THR A 251 1.96 10.73 18.71
CA THR A 251 2.95 10.24 17.73
C THR A 251 4.26 11.02 17.80
N LEU A 252 4.19 12.35 17.68
CA LEU A 252 5.38 13.21 17.59
C LEU A 252 6.08 13.45 18.94
N THR A 253 5.31 13.52 20.03
CA THR A 253 5.84 13.94 21.34
C THR A 253 5.75 12.85 22.41
N GLY A 254 4.90 11.83 22.22
CA GLY A 254 4.58 10.86 23.26
C GLY A 254 3.78 11.45 24.43
N ARG A 255 3.19 12.63 24.25
CA ARG A 255 2.44 13.36 25.26
C ARG A 255 1.09 13.85 24.70
N PRO A 256 0.07 13.98 25.56
CA PRO A 256 -1.19 14.57 25.17
C PRO A 256 -1.01 16.06 24.83
N VAL A 257 -1.98 16.59 24.09
CA VAL A 257 -2.05 18.01 23.74
C VAL A 257 -2.32 18.89 24.96
N ASN A 258 -1.84 20.12 24.91
CA ASN A 258 -2.29 21.19 25.78
C ASN A 258 -3.50 21.87 25.13
N GLN A 259 -4.70 21.43 25.51
CA GLN A 259 -5.95 21.93 24.93
C GLN A 259 -6.40 23.23 25.59
N THR A 260 -6.64 24.28 24.81
CA THR A 260 -7.12 25.55 25.35
C THR A 260 -8.61 25.48 25.73
N PRO A 261 -9.06 26.19 26.77
CA PRO A 261 -10.47 26.24 27.21
C PRO A 261 -11.43 26.97 26.26
N GLY A 262 -11.00 27.40 25.06
CA GLY A 262 -11.85 28.03 24.04
C GLY A 262 -11.86 29.57 24.06
N LYS A 263 -12.92 30.16 23.48
CA LYS A 263 -13.01 31.57 23.06
C LYS A 263 -13.07 32.64 24.16
N ASP A 264 -13.40 32.26 25.40
CA ASP A 264 -13.67 33.22 26.49
C ASP A 264 -12.45 33.52 27.38
N VAL A 265 -11.25 33.08 26.97
CA VAL A 265 -10.01 33.23 27.75
C VAL A 265 -9.01 34.11 27.02
N ARG A 266 -8.59 35.19 27.69
CA ARG A 266 -7.58 36.11 27.15
C ARG A 266 -6.25 35.40 26.98
N PHE A 267 -5.52 35.76 25.92
CA PHE A 267 -4.21 35.19 25.65
C PHE A 267 -3.22 35.18 26.84
N GLN A 268 -3.23 36.20 27.70
CA GLN A 268 -2.36 36.26 28.89
C GLN A 268 -2.69 35.16 29.90
N ASP A 269 -3.97 34.83 30.08
CA ASP A 269 -4.45 33.84 31.03
C ASP A 269 -4.17 32.40 30.54
N LEU A 270 -3.93 32.22 29.22
CA LEU A 270 -3.44 30.98 28.60
C LEU A 270 -1.92 30.79 28.72
N ILE A 271 -1.19 31.85 29.07
CA ILE A 271 0.26 31.78 29.29
C ILE A 271 0.53 31.43 30.74
N ALA A 272 0.03 32.22 31.69
CA ALA A 272 0.28 31.97 33.10
C ALA A 272 -0.73 32.66 34.02
N LYS A 273 -1.00 32.06 35.18
CA LYS A 273 -1.85 32.61 36.23
C LYS A 273 -1.03 32.79 37.51
N ARG A 274 -1.23 33.92 38.19
CA ARG A 274 -0.55 34.23 39.46
C ARG A 274 -1.08 33.32 40.57
N ASP A 275 -0.19 32.75 41.37
CA ASP A 275 -0.50 31.86 42.49
C ASP A 275 0.40 32.17 43.71
N ILE A 276 0.04 31.65 44.89
CA ILE A 276 0.71 31.95 46.16
C ILE A 276 1.04 30.65 46.88
N ALA A 277 2.32 30.45 47.22
CA ALA A 277 2.74 29.31 48.03
C ALA A 277 2.70 29.71 49.52
N ALA A 278 2.00 28.92 50.35
CA ALA A 278 2.01 29.07 51.79
C ALA A 278 3.13 28.20 52.38
N ASP A 279 4.37 28.70 52.37
CA ASP A 279 5.46 28.07 53.10
C ASP A 279 5.74 28.85 54.39
N GLY A 280 5.11 28.39 55.49
CA GLY A 280 5.47 28.54 56.91
C GLY A 280 5.73 29.92 57.52
N THR A 281 6.34 30.86 56.80
CA THR A 281 6.74 32.19 57.30
C THR A 281 6.84 33.29 56.22
N LEU A 282 6.77 32.99 54.91
CA LEU A 282 6.83 33.99 53.82
C LEU A 282 5.86 33.64 52.67
N MET A 283 5.00 34.59 52.26
CA MET A 283 4.17 34.44 51.06
C MET A 283 4.98 34.73 49.80
N ASN A 284 5.46 33.68 49.14
CA ASN A 284 6.11 33.80 47.84
C ASN A 284 5.04 33.76 46.73
N THR A 285 4.93 34.87 46.00
CA THR A 285 4.12 34.93 44.78
C THR A 285 4.88 34.24 43.66
N TYR A 286 4.23 33.33 42.94
CA TYR A 286 4.77 32.70 41.74
C TYR A 286 3.71 32.67 40.64
N TYR A 287 4.08 32.17 39.46
CA TYR A 287 3.13 31.95 38.37
C TYR A 287 3.05 30.47 38.03
N ARG A 288 1.82 29.97 37.87
CA ARG A 288 1.55 28.68 37.27
C ARG A 288 1.41 28.88 35.77
N TYR A 289 2.21 28.19 34.98
CA TYR A 289 2.06 28.19 33.54
C TYR A 289 0.73 27.52 33.18
N ALA A 290 -0.01 28.15 32.26
CA ALA A 290 -1.26 27.64 31.72
C ALA A 290 -0.98 26.93 30.39
N GLU A 291 -2.01 26.61 29.60
CA GLU A 291 -1.96 25.65 28.50
C GLU A 291 -0.86 25.97 27.47
N ILE A 292 -0.79 27.22 27.02
CA ILE A 292 0.21 27.68 26.05
C ILE A 292 1.57 27.87 26.73
N GLY A 293 1.58 28.41 27.96
CA GLY A 293 2.83 28.63 28.70
C GLY A 293 3.59 27.34 29.01
N GLU A 294 2.87 26.30 29.44
CA GLU A 294 3.44 24.98 29.70
C GLU A 294 3.90 24.32 28.40
N ALA A 295 3.11 24.42 27.32
CA ALA A 295 3.51 23.89 26.02
C ALA A 295 4.79 24.53 25.46
N VAL A 296 4.98 25.83 25.70
CA VAL A 296 6.18 26.57 25.29
C VAL A 296 7.37 26.24 26.19
N THR A 297 7.17 26.19 27.50
CA THR A 297 8.28 26.15 28.48
C THR A 297 8.63 24.74 28.95
N GLY A 298 7.70 23.82 28.92
CA GLY A 298 7.81 22.50 29.56
C GLY A 298 7.79 22.53 31.09
N LYS A 299 7.37 23.65 31.70
CA LYS A 299 7.30 23.86 33.15
C LYS A 299 5.86 24.02 33.59
N ALA A 300 5.51 23.47 34.76
CA ALA A 300 4.19 23.73 35.35
C ALA A 300 4.18 25.08 36.10
N THR A 301 5.31 25.51 36.65
CA THR A 301 5.42 26.77 37.42
C THR A 301 6.75 27.49 37.19
N THR A 302 6.80 28.77 37.56
CA THR A 302 8.04 29.57 37.58
C THR A 302 9.02 29.15 38.69
N LEU A 303 8.61 28.31 39.64
CA LEU A 303 9.49 27.80 40.69
C LEU A 303 10.44 26.71 40.18
N GLU A 304 10.12 26.08 39.05
CA GLU A 304 10.92 25.02 38.46
C GLU A 304 12.19 25.56 37.80
N GLN A 305 13.35 25.09 38.27
CA GLN A 305 14.64 25.48 37.70
C GLN A 305 14.85 24.89 36.30
N LYS A 306 14.34 23.68 36.05
CA LYS A 306 14.44 22.97 34.77
C LYS A 306 13.06 22.50 34.32
N PRO A 307 12.79 22.49 33.00
CA PRO A 307 11.53 21.96 32.50
C PRO A 307 11.43 20.45 32.75
N SER A 308 10.21 19.98 33.00
CA SER A 308 9.90 18.56 33.18
C SER A 308 9.80 17.82 31.84
N HIS A 309 9.63 18.55 30.73
CA HIS A 309 9.63 18.03 29.37
C HIS A 309 10.04 19.08 28.34
N ALA A 310 10.16 18.70 27.07
CA ALA A 310 10.62 19.59 26.00
C ALA A 310 9.51 20.50 25.42
N GLY A 311 8.44 20.78 26.16
CA GLY A 311 7.22 21.40 25.65
C GLY A 311 6.21 20.39 25.09
N SER A 312 5.18 20.85 24.38
CA SER A 312 4.11 20.01 23.81
C SER A 312 3.36 20.74 22.68
N ILE A 313 2.43 20.02 22.04
CA ILE A 313 1.55 20.58 21.02
C ILE A 313 0.35 21.25 21.70
N VAL A 314 0.04 22.48 21.29
CA VAL A 314 -1.18 23.20 21.70
C VAL A 314 -2.30 22.89 20.72
N ALA A 315 -3.46 22.53 21.23
CA ALA A 315 -4.71 22.43 20.49
C ALA A 315 -5.63 23.62 20.83
N ASP A 316 -5.65 24.63 19.96
CA ASP A 316 -6.49 25.83 20.11
C ASP A 316 -7.75 25.66 19.25
N ASP A 317 -8.83 25.20 19.89
CA ASP A 317 -10.10 24.94 19.22
C ASP A 317 -10.92 26.23 19.04
N GLU A 318 -11.73 26.25 17.99
CA GLU A 318 -12.58 27.39 17.63
C GLU A 318 -11.83 28.74 17.46
N PHE A 319 -10.59 28.71 16.97
CA PHE A 319 -9.75 29.90 16.81
C PHE A 319 -10.43 31.04 16.01
N ASN A 320 -11.30 30.68 15.05
CA ASN A 320 -12.06 31.64 14.24
C ASN A 320 -13.17 32.39 15.00
N LEU A 321 -13.56 31.93 16.19
CA LEU A 321 -14.52 32.63 17.05
C LEU A 321 -13.89 33.77 17.85
N LEU A 322 -12.55 33.83 17.94
CA LEU A 322 -11.85 34.93 18.59
C LEU A 322 -12.02 36.23 17.80
N PRO A 323 -12.02 37.41 18.45
CA PRO A 323 -11.96 38.69 17.76
C PRO A 323 -10.72 38.78 16.84
N ALA A 324 -10.85 39.39 15.65
CA ALA A 324 -9.76 39.47 14.68
C ALA A 324 -8.47 40.12 15.23
N ALA A 325 -8.63 41.11 16.13
CA ALA A 325 -7.50 41.73 16.82
C ALA A 325 -6.76 40.71 17.73
N GLU A 326 -7.51 39.87 18.44
CA GLU A 326 -6.94 38.82 19.29
C GLU A 326 -6.30 37.69 18.47
N GLN A 327 -6.93 37.26 17.37
CA GLN A 327 -6.32 36.30 16.43
C GLN A 327 -4.96 36.82 15.92
N THR A 328 -4.92 38.10 15.55
CA THR A 328 -3.71 38.74 15.02
C THR A 328 -2.62 38.87 16.09
N GLU A 329 -2.97 39.33 17.29
CA GLU A 329 -2.01 39.46 18.40
C GLU A 329 -1.47 38.09 18.84
N ARG A 330 -2.36 37.12 19.05
CA ARG A 330 -2.05 35.75 19.46
C ARG A 330 -1.08 35.12 18.47
N LEU A 331 -1.43 35.12 17.17
CA LEU A 331 -0.60 34.49 16.15
C LEU A 331 0.70 35.25 15.87
N ALA A 332 0.70 36.60 15.97
CA ALA A 332 1.93 37.36 15.83
C ALA A 332 2.97 37.00 16.91
N ARG A 333 2.53 36.74 18.14
CA ARG A 333 3.41 36.30 19.23
C ARG A 333 3.84 34.85 19.04
N ILE A 334 2.89 33.95 18.80
CA ILE A 334 3.16 32.51 18.64
C ILE A 334 4.08 32.22 17.45
N ALA A 335 3.85 32.86 16.30
CA ALA A 335 4.71 32.69 15.13
C ALA A 335 6.16 33.17 15.38
N ALA A 336 6.39 34.01 16.38
CA ALA A 336 7.72 34.44 16.78
C ALA A 336 8.41 33.50 17.80
N TRP A 337 7.66 32.55 18.38
CA TRP A 337 8.12 31.56 19.36
C TRP A 337 8.58 30.28 18.66
N THR A 338 9.67 30.41 17.91
CA THR A 338 10.30 29.28 17.25
C THR A 338 11.05 28.40 18.25
N PRO A 339 10.98 27.06 18.16
CA PRO A 339 11.75 26.14 18.99
C PRO A 339 13.24 26.53 19.13
N GLY A 340 13.79 26.41 20.35
CA GLY A 340 15.18 26.75 20.70
C GLY A 340 15.48 28.25 20.84
N LYS A 341 14.57 29.14 20.44
CA LYS A 341 14.76 30.58 20.61
C LYS A 341 14.57 30.98 22.07
N ARG A 342 15.46 31.84 22.58
CA ARG A 342 15.26 32.50 23.87
C ARG A 342 14.29 33.67 23.69
N ILE A 343 13.22 33.68 24.48
CA ILE A 343 12.20 34.71 24.48
C ILE A 343 11.98 35.21 25.91
N LYS A 344 11.56 36.47 26.03
CA LYS A 344 11.02 36.97 27.29
C LYS A 344 9.55 36.62 27.35
N MET A 345 9.18 35.71 28.24
CA MET A 345 7.81 35.19 28.34
C MET A 345 6.85 36.30 28.80
N PRO A 346 5.75 36.58 28.06
CA PRO A 346 4.76 37.54 28.52
C PRO A 346 4.15 37.10 29.87
N VAL A 347 3.61 38.06 30.63
CA VAL A 347 3.03 37.86 31.98
C VAL A 347 4.07 37.57 33.06
N THR A 348 4.93 36.56 32.89
CA THR A 348 5.94 36.18 33.91
C THR A 348 7.21 37.02 33.83
N ASN A 349 7.51 37.61 32.65
CA ASN A 349 8.75 38.35 32.37
C ASN A 349 10.04 37.52 32.51
N GLU A 350 9.96 36.20 32.61
CA GLU A 350 11.12 35.31 32.68
C GLU A 350 11.75 35.10 31.30
N ASP A 351 13.08 34.95 31.27
CA ASP A 351 13.78 34.50 30.08
C ASP A 351 13.63 32.98 29.96
N VAL A 352 12.94 32.53 28.93
CA VAL A 352 12.68 31.11 28.67
C VAL A 352 13.18 30.72 27.28
N VAL A 353 13.60 29.46 27.15
CA VAL A 353 13.90 28.86 25.85
C VAL A 353 12.67 28.08 25.40
N VAL A 354 12.19 28.35 24.19
CA VAL A 354 11.05 27.62 23.63
C VAL A 354 11.42 26.15 23.46
N GLY A 355 10.63 25.25 24.03
CA GLY A 355 10.83 23.81 23.98
C GLY A 355 10.82 23.27 22.54
N SER A 356 11.59 22.20 22.29
CA SER A 356 11.69 21.61 20.95
C SER A 356 10.38 20.97 20.47
N HIS A 357 9.52 20.54 21.40
CA HIS A 357 8.22 19.95 21.10
C HIS A 357 7.08 20.96 20.92
N PHE A 358 7.36 22.25 21.09
CA PHE A 358 6.34 23.29 20.91
C PHE A 358 5.82 23.32 19.47
N LEU A 359 4.52 23.11 19.29
CA LEU A 359 3.81 23.35 18.04
C LEU A 359 2.45 23.93 18.37
N TYR A 360 2.07 25.01 17.72
CA TYR A 360 0.73 25.56 17.86
C TYR A 360 -0.16 25.08 16.72
N THR A 361 -1.24 24.38 17.08
CA THR A 361 -2.26 23.93 16.14
C THR A 361 -3.56 24.66 16.46
N ALA A 362 -4.09 25.37 15.47
CA ALA A 362 -5.38 26.01 15.54
C ALA A 362 -6.39 25.17 14.75
N MET A 363 -7.54 24.89 15.33
CA MET A 363 -8.63 24.19 14.65
C MET A 363 -9.72 25.19 14.30
N VAL A 364 -10.18 25.13 13.06
CA VAL A 364 -11.22 26.04 12.58
C VAL A 364 -12.27 25.28 11.80
N ASN A 365 -13.51 25.65 12.05
CA ASN A 365 -14.60 25.33 11.15
C ASN A 365 -14.58 26.41 10.05
N LEU A 366 -14.25 26.01 8.81
CA LEU A 366 -14.20 26.95 7.68
C LEU A 366 -15.56 27.64 7.48
N ALA A 367 -15.54 28.84 6.92
CA ALA A 367 -16.75 29.52 6.51
C ALA A 367 -17.30 28.84 5.25
N SER A 368 -18.38 28.07 5.41
CA SER A 368 -19.26 27.62 4.33
C SER A 368 -20.38 28.66 4.09
N GLU A 369 -21.20 28.48 3.06
CA GLU A 369 -22.38 29.34 2.77
C GLU A 369 -23.34 29.50 3.97
N ARG A 370 -23.21 28.61 4.96
CA ARG A 370 -24.00 28.54 6.19
C ARG A 370 -23.72 29.62 7.22
N TYR A 371 -22.48 30.06 7.34
CA TYR A 371 -22.05 30.88 8.45
C TYR A 371 -21.33 32.14 7.97
N SER A 372 -21.95 33.30 8.21
CA SER A 372 -21.25 34.58 8.32
C SER A 372 -20.38 34.58 9.59
N ARG A 373 -19.37 33.71 9.65
CA ARG A 373 -18.36 33.69 10.71
C ARG A 373 -17.26 34.69 10.37
N THR A 374 -16.65 35.25 11.41
CA THR A 374 -15.58 36.24 11.32
C THR A 374 -14.49 35.69 10.40
N LYS A 375 -14.28 36.33 9.23
CA LYS A 375 -13.21 35.93 8.33
C LYS A 375 -11.89 36.09 9.07
N ILE A 376 -11.14 34.99 9.18
CA ILE A 376 -9.76 35.05 9.63
C ILE A 376 -9.04 35.97 8.64
N PRO A 377 -8.38 37.04 9.11
CA PRO A 377 -7.74 37.98 8.21
C PRO A 377 -6.69 37.27 7.33
N PRO A 378 -6.57 37.59 6.03
CA PRO A 378 -5.62 36.93 5.13
C PRO A 378 -4.17 36.95 5.63
N GLU A 379 -3.77 38.00 6.35
CA GLU A 379 -2.47 38.14 7.00
C GLU A 379 -2.24 37.15 8.15
N VAL A 380 -3.30 36.71 8.81
CA VAL A 380 -3.28 35.67 9.86
C VAL A 380 -3.19 34.29 9.19
N LEU A 381 -4.01 34.04 8.17
CA LEU A 381 -3.99 32.77 7.41
C LEU A 381 -2.62 32.45 6.80
N ARG A 382 -1.93 33.46 6.24
CA ARG A 382 -0.59 33.29 5.62
C ARG A 382 0.50 32.82 6.58
N LYS A 383 0.28 32.94 7.89
CA LYS A 383 1.25 32.50 8.91
C LYS A 383 1.09 31.02 9.28
N PHE A 384 -0.03 30.40 8.89
CA PHE A 384 -0.27 28.99 9.11
C PHE A 384 0.16 28.14 7.92
N ALA A 385 0.55 26.89 8.20
CA ALA A 385 0.44 25.80 7.25
C ALA A 385 -0.98 25.23 7.34
N LYS A 386 -1.68 25.14 6.22
CA LYS A 386 -3.09 24.71 6.19
C LYS A 386 -3.18 23.21 5.92
N VAL A 387 -4.01 22.51 6.69
CA VAL A 387 -4.37 21.11 6.48
C VAL A 387 -5.90 21.04 6.46
N ASP A 388 -6.46 20.53 5.37
CA ASP A 388 -7.91 20.43 5.20
C ASP A 388 -8.40 19.01 5.53
N LEU A 389 -9.26 18.90 6.53
CA LEU A 389 -9.85 17.64 6.99
C LEU A 389 -11.34 17.58 6.65
N ASP A 390 -11.67 16.73 5.69
CA ASP A 390 -13.04 16.47 5.27
C ASP A 390 -13.69 15.32 6.05
N TYR A 391 -15.00 15.14 5.92
CA TYR A 391 -15.68 13.92 6.35
C TYR A 391 -15.09 12.69 5.65
N LEU A 392 -15.27 11.51 6.25
CA LEU A 392 -14.85 10.26 5.62
C LEU A 392 -15.53 10.09 4.26
N LYS A 393 -14.74 9.69 3.26
CA LYS A 393 -15.24 9.52 1.90
C LYS A 393 -16.18 8.32 1.83
N GLN A 394 -17.18 8.44 0.97
CA GLN A 394 -18.08 7.35 0.61
C GLN A 394 -18.35 7.46 -0.89
N THR A 395 -17.49 6.76 -1.64
CA THR A 395 -17.49 6.64 -3.10
C THR A 395 -17.15 5.19 -3.46
N ASP A 396 -17.23 4.85 -4.74
CA ASP A 396 -16.95 3.48 -5.20
C ASP A 396 -15.45 3.15 -5.07
N GLU A 397 -14.57 4.14 -5.25
CA GLU A 397 -13.12 3.97 -5.15
C GLU A 397 -12.59 4.19 -3.72
N GLU A 398 -13.24 5.06 -2.95
CA GLU A 398 -12.87 5.42 -1.58
C GLU A 398 -14.06 5.29 -0.61
N PRO A 399 -14.50 4.05 -0.27
CA PRO A 399 -15.64 3.79 0.61
C PRO A 399 -15.26 3.80 2.10
N GLU A 400 -14.45 4.77 2.55
CA GLU A 400 -13.88 4.80 3.92
C GLU A 400 -14.94 4.78 5.02
N LEU A 401 -16.07 5.46 4.83
CA LEU A 401 -17.16 5.48 5.81
C LEU A 401 -17.79 4.10 5.99
N TYR A 402 -18.06 3.41 4.88
CA TYR A 402 -18.53 2.03 4.89
C TYR A 402 -17.50 1.07 5.50
N GLU A 403 -16.22 1.20 5.14
CA GLU A 403 -15.14 0.37 5.67
C GLU A 403 -15.01 0.55 7.20
N ALA A 404 -15.09 1.78 7.70
CA ALA A 404 -15.07 2.07 9.13
C ALA A 404 -16.25 1.41 9.88
N MET A 405 -17.45 1.47 9.30
CA MET A 405 -18.63 0.82 9.86
C MET A 405 -18.51 -0.71 9.84
N LEU A 406 -18.02 -1.27 8.73
CA LEU A 406 -17.82 -2.72 8.59
C LEU A 406 -16.79 -3.24 9.60
N SER A 407 -15.67 -2.53 9.78
CA SER A 407 -14.65 -2.86 10.79
C SER A 407 -15.17 -2.78 12.23
N ALA A 408 -16.12 -1.90 12.52
CA ALA A 408 -16.76 -1.82 13.84
C ALA A 408 -17.66 -3.03 14.15
N LEU A 409 -18.15 -3.73 13.12
CA LEU A 409 -18.92 -4.97 13.22
C LEU A 409 -18.04 -6.24 13.28
N MET A 410 -16.73 -6.10 13.05
CA MET A 410 -15.78 -7.21 13.18
C MET A 410 -15.38 -7.41 14.64
N ASP A 411 -15.18 -8.66 15.05
CA ASP A 411 -14.62 -9.01 16.36
C ASP A 411 -13.08 -8.99 16.37
N ASP A 412 -12.49 -9.21 17.55
CA ASP A 412 -11.03 -9.24 17.74
C ASP A 412 -10.30 -10.33 16.92
N ASN A 413 -11.04 -11.31 16.39
CA ASN A 413 -10.51 -12.37 15.54
C ASN A 413 -10.67 -12.06 14.04
N GLY A 414 -11.17 -10.86 13.71
CA GLY A 414 -11.43 -10.43 12.35
C GLY A 414 -12.62 -11.15 11.71
N ARG A 415 -13.62 -11.59 12.49
CA ARG A 415 -14.86 -12.19 12.00
C ARG A 415 -16.00 -11.19 12.05
N LEU A 416 -16.82 -11.15 11.00
CA LEU A 416 -17.99 -10.28 10.93
C LEU A 416 -19.12 -10.83 11.82
N ARG A 417 -19.77 -9.95 12.58
CA ARG A 417 -20.88 -10.31 13.51
C ARG A 417 -22.24 -9.75 13.06
N ALA A 418 -22.45 -9.65 11.75
CA ALA A 418 -23.70 -9.22 11.12
C ALA A 418 -24.01 -10.09 9.90
N ALA A 419 -25.28 -10.18 9.52
CA ALA A 419 -25.69 -10.96 8.35
C ALA A 419 -25.17 -10.34 7.05
N THR A 420 -24.70 -11.18 6.12
CA THR A 420 -24.19 -10.74 4.80
C THR A 420 -25.20 -9.87 4.07
N SER A 421 -26.48 -10.26 4.10
CA SER A 421 -27.58 -9.54 3.44
C SER A 421 -27.91 -8.19 4.08
N GLU A 422 -27.35 -7.86 5.25
CA GLU A 422 -27.49 -6.54 5.89
C GLU A 422 -26.28 -5.63 5.65
N VAL A 423 -25.12 -6.18 5.27
CA VAL A 423 -23.88 -5.39 5.16
C VAL A 423 -23.29 -5.28 3.76
N ALA A 424 -23.52 -6.26 2.88
CA ALA A 424 -22.83 -6.33 1.60
C ALA A 424 -23.37 -5.29 0.59
N PRO A 425 -22.50 -4.57 -0.14
CA PRO A 425 -22.92 -3.87 -1.33
C PRO A 425 -23.40 -4.86 -2.38
N GLN A 426 -24.23 -4.39 -3.32
CA GLN A 426 -24.77 -5.23 -4.37
C GLN A 426 -23.88 -5.13 -5.60
N PHE A 427 -23.48 -6.27 -6.14
CA PHE A 427 -22.66 -6.36 -7.33
C PHE A 427 -23.37 -7.16 -8.41
N GLU A 428 -23.08 -6.84 -9.67
CA GLU A 428 -23.48 -7.59 -10.84
C GLU A 428 -22.24 -8.06 -11.59
N ASP A 429 -22.30 -9.30 -12.07
CA ASP A 429 -21.25 -9.86 -12.89
C ASP A 429 -21.54 -9.56 -14.36
N ARG A 430 -20.58 -8.95 -15.02
CA ARG A 430 -20.62 -8.66 -16.44
C ARG A 430 -19.49 -9.40 -17.14
N GLU A 431 -19.83 -10.20 -18.13
CA GLU A 431 -18.84 -10.84 -18.98
C GLU A 431 -18.46 -9.89 -20.12
N GLU A 432 -17.16 -9.71 -20.31
CA GLU A 432 -16.59 -8.91 -21.38
C GLU A 432 -15.59 -9.75 -22.18
N LEU A 433 -15.62 -9.57 -23.50
CA LEU A 433 -14.66 -10.19 -24.39
C LEU A 433 -13.46 -9.28 -24.53
N GLU A 434 -12.35 -9.69 -23.95
CA GLU A 434 -11.06 -9.04 -24.13
C GLU A 434 -10.27 -9.76 -25.20
N THR A 435 -9.60 -8.99 -26.04
CA THR A 435 -8.63 -9.53 -27.00
C THR A 435 -7.26 -9.22 -26.46
N VAL A 436 -6.55 -10.26 -26.04
CA VAL A 436 -5.20 -10.14 -25.49
C VAL A 436 -4.24 -10.81 -26.44
N PHE A 437 -3.09 -10.19 -26.68
CA PHE A 437 -2.05 -10.78 -27.49
C PHE A 437 -1.13 -11.58 -26.57
N GLU A 438 -1.25 -12.90 -26.61
CA GLU A 438 -0.42 -13.80 -25.82
C GLU A 438 0.33 -14.78 -26.71
N SER A 439 1.63 -14.94 -26.44
CA SER A 439 2.49 -15.88 -27.17
C SER A 439 2.42 -15.76 -28.70
N GLY A 440 2.17 -14.56 -29.23
CA GLY A 440 2.08 -14.30 -30.68
C GLY A 440 0.74 -14.68 -31.32
N GLN A 441 -0.28 -15.04 -30.55
CA GLN A 441 -1.63 -15.30 -31.03
C GLN A 441 -2.61 -14.29 -30.44
N GLU A 442 -3.58 -13.91 -31.26
CA GLU A 442 -4.74 -13.16 -30.79
C GLU A 442 -5.63 -14.14 -30.02
N VAL A 443 -5.68 -13.95 -28.71
CA VAL A 443 -6.45 -14.78 -27.81
C VAL A 443 -7.68 -13.98 -27.39
N LYS A 444 -8.87 -14.55 -27.64
CA LYS A 444 -10.11 -13.99 -27.09
C LYS A 444 -10.33 -14.60 -25.72
N ARG A 445 -10.34 -13.74 -24.72
CA ARG A 445 -10.64 -14.09 -23.34
C ARG A 445 -12.00 -13.54 -22.97
N THR A 446 -12.83 -14.39 -22.39
CA THR A 446 -14.01 -13.94 -21.68
C THR A 446 -13.60 -13.69 -20.25
N VAL A 447 -13.65 -12.43 -19.82
CA VAL A 447 -13.40 -12.04 -18.44
C VAL A 447 -14.73 -11.67 -17.78
N ARG A 448 -14.90 -12.06 -16.52
CA ARG A 448 -16.03 -11.65 -15.69
C ARG A 448 -15.57 -10.53 -14.79
N LEU A 449 -16.15 -9.36 -15.02
CA LEU A 449 -15.96 -8.16 -14.22
C LEU A 449 -17.09 -8.09 -13.20
N ARG A 450 -16.73 -7.85 -11.94
CA ARG A 450 -17.70 -7.61 -10.88
C ARG A 450 -17.90 -6.10 -10.72
N GLU A 451 -19.06 -5.61 -11.13
CA GLU A 451 -19.40 -4.18 -11.13
C GLU A 451 -20.38 -3.86 -9.99
N LEU A 452 -20.24 -2.69 -9.37
CA LEU A 452 -21.12 -2.26 -8.29
C LEU A 452 -22.47 -1.77 -8.87
N CYS A 453 -23.57 -2.31 -8.37
CA CYS A 453 -24.90 -1.83 -8.70
C CYS A 453 -25.15 -0.49 -7.99
N GLN A 454 -25.52 0.54 -8.74
CA GLN A 454 -25.82 1.86 -8.17
C GLN A 454 -27.26 1.95 -7.66
N GLU A 455 -28.22 1.46 -8.45
CA GLU A 455 -29.65 1.61 -8.20
C GLU A 455 -30.39 0.28 -8.32
N LYS A 456 -31.49 0.15 -7.58
CA LYS A 456 -32.46 -0.93 -7.68
C LYS A 456 -33.88 -0.38 -7.65
N VAL A 457 -34.81 -1.14 -8.19
CA VAL A 457 -36.25 -0.80 -8.15
C VAL A 457 -36.90 -1.57 -7.00
N ASP A 458 -37.55 -0.86 -6.08
CA ASP A 458 -38.28 -1.49 -4.98
C ASP A 458 -39.61 -2.11 -5.42
N ALA A 459 -40.27 -2.84 -4.51
CA ALA A 459 -41.55 -3.49 -4.78
C ALA A 459 -42.69 -2.50 -5.12
N ALA A 460 -42.51 -1.20 -4.81
CA ALA A 460 -43.45 -0.13 -5.15
C ALA A 460 -43.09 0.58 -6.47
N GLY A 461 -42.10 0.08 -7.22
CA GLY A 461 -41.66 0.64 -8.50
C GLY A 461 -40.79 1.89 -8.36
N ARG A 462 -40.27 2.20 -7.17
CA ARG A 462 -39.41 3.36 -6.91
C ARG A 462 -37.95 2.97 -7.04
N THR A 463 -37.20 3.77 -7.79
CA THR A 463 -35.73 3.65 -7.84
C THR A 463 -35.11 4.13 -6.54
N MET A 464 -34.21 3.33 -5.98
CA MET A 464 -33.43 3.65 -4.78
C MET A 464 -32.00 3.12 -4.93
N PRO A 465 -31.02 3.63 -4.15
CA PRO A 465 -29.69 3.06 -4.09
C PRO A 465 -29.68 1.56 -3.80
N ALA A 466 -28.87 0.81 -4.55
CA ALA A 466 -28.74 -0.63 -4.40
C ALA A 466 -27.85 -1.01 -3.19
N GLY A 467 -27.76 -2.32 -2.90
CA GLY A 467 -27.01 -2.82 -1.75
C GLY A 467 -27.85 -3.07 -0.49
N ALA A 468 -27.18 -3.66 0.49
CA ALA A 468 -27.73 -3.94 1.81
C ALA A 468 -27.84 -2.69 2.69
N PHE A 469 -28.37 -2.86 3.91
CA PHE A 469 -28.59 -1.76 4.84
C PHE A 469 -27.32 -0.94 5.12
N LEU A 470 -26.20 -1.56 5.51
CA LEU A 470 -25.00 -0.85 5.92
C LEU A 470 -24.42 0.05 4.82
N TRP A 471 -24.38 -0.44 3.58
CA TRP A 471 -23.93 0.32 2.41
C TRP A 471 -24.83 1.54 2.14
N ARG A 472 -26.15 1.32 2.11
CA ARG A 472 -27.14 2.38 1.92
C ARG A 472 -27.10 3.40 3.07
N PHE A 473 -26.88 2.92 4.29
CA PHE A 473 -26.77 3.76 5.48
C PHE A 473 -25.53 4.64 5.45
N ALA A 474 -24.36 4.10 5.07
CA ALA A 474 -23.16 4.89 4.83
C ALA A 474 -23.38 5.97 3.75
N GLY A 475 -24.07 5.61 2.66
CA GLY A 475 -24.50 6.57 1.63
C GLY A 475 -25.39 7.69 2.18
N ALA A 476 -26.39 7.36 3.01
CA ALA A 476 -27.27 8.33 3.65
C ALA A 476 -26.49 9.29 4.58
N ILE A 477 -25.57 8.77 5.39
CA ILE A 477 -24.73 9.58 6.27
C ILE A 477 -23.82 10.52 5.46
N ASN A 478 -23.26 10.05 4.33
CA ASN A 478 -22.48 10.90 3.43
C ASN A 478 -23.32 12.06 2.88
N GLU A 479 -24.55 11.82 2.45
CA GLU A 479 -25.45 12.86 1.95
C GLU A 479 -25.88 13.85 3.05
N ILE A 480 -26.07 13.38 4.29
CA ILE A 480 -26.30 14.24 5.45
C ILE A 480 -25.07 15.12 5.73
N ASN A 481 -23.86 14.56 5.65
CA ASN A 481 -22.61 15.31 5.83
C ASN A 481 -22.41 16.37 4.72
N LYS A 482 -22.73 16.03 3.46
CA LYS A 482 -22.76 17.00 2.34
C LYS A 482 -23.78 18.11 2.60
N SER A 483 -25.00 17.75 3.04
CA SER A 483 -26.05 18.70 3.40
C SER A 483 -25.59 19.65 4.50
N TYR A 484 -24.99 19.13 5.57
CA TYR A 484 -24.45 19.95 6.67
C TYR A 484 -23.35 20.92 6.19
N SER A 485 -22.55 20.48 5.21
CA SER A 485 -21.44 21.25 4.60
C SER A 485 -21.87 22.20 3.48
N HIS A 486 -23.17 22.36 3.22
CA HIS A 486 -23.68 23.13 2.08
C HIS A 486 -23.17 22.67 0.71
N ARG A 487 -22.88 21.37 0.57
CA ARG A 487 -22.53 20.76 -0.71
C ARG A 487 -23.77 20.23 -1.39
N GLU A 488 -23.69 20.06 -2.70
CA GLU A 488 -24.75 19.45 -3.50
C GLU A 488 -25.07 18.04 -3.00
N THR A 489 -26.36 17.77 -2.82
CA THR A 489 -26.89 16.50 -2.32
C THR A 489 -27.85 15.87 -3.32
N VAL A 490 -28.12 14.58 -3.13
CA VAL A 490 -29.11 13.82 -3.93
C VAL A 490 -30.52 14.42 -3.89
N LEU A 491 -30.87 15.18 -2.86
CA LEU A 491 -32.21 15.80 -2.73
C LEU A 491 -32.34 17.11 -3.50
N LYS A 492 -31.26 17.70 -4.02
CA LYS A 492 -31.30 18.94 -4.83
C LYS A 492 -32.19 18.81 -6.08
N VAL A 493 -32.33 17.61 -6.64
CA VAL A 493 -33.21 17.35 -7.79
C VAL A 493 -34.69 17.64 -7.45
N LYS A 494 -35.06 17.70 -6.17
CA LYS A 494 -36.43 17.96 -5.69
C LYS A 494 -36.73 19.44 -5.38
N GLY A 495 -35.78 20.37 -5.52
CA GLY A 495 -36.00 21.80 -5.23
C GLY A 495 -34.74 22.56 -4.81
N GLU A 496 -34.90 23.67 -4.07
CA GLU A 496 -33.76 24.41 -3.50
C GLU A 496 -32.95 23.52 -2.53
N GLY A 497 -31.65 23.82 -2.38
CA GLY A 497 -30.73 23.06 -1.53
C GLY A 497 -31.25 22.94 -0.10
N GLN A 498 -31.67 21.73 0.28
CA GLN A 498 -32.08 21.44 1.65
C GLN A 498 -30.82 21.15 2.49
N PHE A 499 -30.47 22.11 3.33
CA PHE A 499 -29.29 22.07 4.18
C PHE A 499 -29.68 21.86 5.64
N VAL A 500 -29.09 20.84 6.26
CA VAL A 500 -29.25 20.59 7.70
C VAL A 500 -28.57 21.71 8.49
N LYS A 501 -29.27 22.21 9.50
CA LYS A 501 -28.70 23.12 10.50
C LYS A 501 -27.96 22.25 11.51
N ASP A 502 -28.48 21.97 12.70
CA ASP A 502 -27.60 21.62 13.83
C ASP A 502 -27.28 20.12 13.97
N LEU A 503 -27.86 19.29 13.11
CA LEU A 503 -27.79 17.84 13.24
C LEU A 503 -26.59 17.24 12.49
N ILE A 504 -25.70 16.59 13.23
CA ILE A 504 -24.57 15.79 12.71
C ILE A 504 -24.56 14.45 13.42
N ILE A 505 -24.40 13.37 12.64
CA ILE A 505 -24.14 12.04 13.18
C ILE A 505 -22.63 11.78 13.01
N ASP A 506 -21.87 11.95 14.08
CA ASP A 506 -20.41 11.77 14.02
C ASP A 506 -20.03 10.28 13.94
N ILE A 507 -18.86 10.00 13.37
CA ILE A 507 -18.36 8.63 13.19
C ILE A 507 -18.16 7.88 14.51
N GLY A 508 -17.82 8.58 15.60
CA GLY A 508 -17.63 7.96 16.92
C GLY A 508 -18.94 7.38 17.45
N SER A 509 -20.04 8.13 17.33
CA SER A 509 -21.39 7.65 17.65
C SER A 509 -21.77 6.42 16.83
N LEU A 510 -21.51 6.44 15.52
CA LEU A 510 -21.81 5.33 14.60
C LEU A 510 -21.04 4.06 14.99
N VAL A 511 -19.72 4.18 15.19
CA VAL A 511 -18.87 3.07 15.61
C VAL A 511 -19.30 2.51 16.96
N ASN A 512 -19.69 3.36 17.91
CA ASN A 512 -20.18 2.91 19.22
C ASN A 512 -21.47 2.09 19.11
N TRP A 513 -22.43 2.52 18.29
CA TRP A 513 -23.64 1.75 18.04
C TRP A 513 -23.31 0.40 17.42
N LEU A 514 -22.45 0.35 16.41
CA LEU A 514 -22.08 -0.91 15.74
C LEU A 514 -21.30 -1.86 16.67
N LYS A 515 -20.44 -1.32 17.55
CA LYS A 515 -19.79 -2.09 18.62
C LYS A 515 -20.79 -2.66 19.63
N GLU A 516 -21.81 -1.89 19.99
CA GLU A 516 -22.90 -2.35 20.86
C GLU A 516 -23.72 -3.47 20.18
N TYR A 517 -24.05 -3.30 18.89
CA TYR A 517 -24.70 -4.36 18.12
C TYR A 517 -23.87 -5.65 18.12
N ARG A 518 -22.57 -5.54 17.85
CA ARG A 518 -21.63 -6.67 17.85
C ARG A 518 -21.62 -7.45 19.17
N THR A 519 -21.83 -6.78 20.32
CA THR A 519 -21.71 -7.41 21.64
C THR A 519 -23.03 -7.91 22.22
N ILE A 520 -24.14 -7.23 21.97
CA ILE A 520 -25.44 -7.56 22.58
C ILE A 520 -26.59 -7.65 21.58
N GLY A 521 -26.34 -7.45 20.29
CA GLY A 521 -27.33 -7.42 19.22
C GLY A 521 -27.67 -8.78 18.60
N TYR A 522 -27.19 -9.90 19.15
CA TYR A 522 -27.39 -11.25 18.57
C TYR A 522 -28.85 -11.67 18.36
N SER A 523 -29.80 -11.04 19.06
CA SER A 523 -31.22 -11.38 19.01
C SER A 523 -32.05 -10.45 18.09
N GLN A 524 -31.42 -9.56 17.33
CA GLN A 524 -32.11 -8.61 16.48
C GLN A 524 -31.32 -8.31 15.20
N ASN A 525 -32.02 -7.85 14.17
CA ASN A 525 -31.41 -7.44 12.91
C ASN A 525 -30.66 -6.10 13.07
N LEU A 526 -29.56 -5.94 12.32
CA LEU A 526 -28.73 -4.74 12.34
C LEU A 526 -29.53 -3.48 11.96
N GLU A 527 -30.36 -3.57 10.92
CA GLU A 527 -31.19 -2.44 10.46
C GLU A 527 -32.14 -1.97 11.57
N SER A 528 -32.86 -2.91 12.20
CA SER A 528 -33.81 -2.59 13.28
C SER A 528 -33.11 -1.96 14.49
N PHE A 529 -31.95 -2.49 14.87
CA PHE A 529 -31.16 -1.94 15.98
C PHE A 529 -30.69 -0.51 15.72
N VAL A 530 -30.04 -0.27 14.57
CA VAL A 530 -29.49 1.05 14.22
C VAL A 530 -30.62 2.07 14.07
N ILE A 531 -31.73 1.71 13.43
CA ILE A 531 -32.89 2.59 13.30
C ILE A 531 -33.51 2.90 14.67
N SER A 532 -33.62 1.91 15.57
CA SER A 532 -34.10 2.16 16.93
C SER A 532 -33.19 3.14 17.69
N LYS A 533 -31.86 3.04 17.55
CA LYS A 533 -30.90 4.01 18.11
C LYS A 533 -31.09 5.40 17.50
N LEU A 534 -31.21 5.47 16.18
CA LEU A 534 -31.46 6.72 15.47
C LEU A 534 -32.75 7.40 15.93
N ASP A 535 -33.86 6.69 16.02
CA ASP A 535 -35.14 7.28 16.40
C ASP A 535 -35.17 7.65 17.90
N LYS A 536 -34.84 6.70 18.78
CA LYS A 536 -35.01 6.86 20.24
C LYS A 536 -33.92 7.66 20.92
N GLU A 537 -32.67 7.55 20.48
CA GLU A 537 -31.52 8.17 21.16
C GLU A 537 -31.00 9.41 20.45
N PHE A 538 -31.20 9.52 19.13
CA PHE A 538 -30.63 10.60 18.33
C PHE A 538 -31.66 11.62 17.85
N LEU A 539 -32.63 11.23 17.01
CA LEU A 539 -33.65 12.12 16.45
C LEU A 539 -34.68 12.60 17.48
N SER A 540 -34.82 11.90 18.62
CA SER A 540 -35.68 12.31 19.73
C SER A 540 -35.12 13.51 20.52
N LYS A 541 -33.82 13.84 20.38
CA LYS A 541 -33.18 14.92 21.14
C LYS A 541 -33.87 16.25 20.85
N GLN A 542 -34.34 16.92 21.92
CA GLN A 542 -35.02 18.21 21.83
C GLN A 542 -34.14 19.34 21.28
N ALA A 543 -32.82 19.16 21.27
CA ALA A 543 -31.85 20.12 20.74
C ALA A 543 -31.93 20.28 19.21
N TYR A 544 -32.53 19.33 18.48
CA TYR A 544 -32.60 19.37 17.02
C TYR A 544 -33.93 19.98 16.53
N SER A 545 -33.83 20.82 15.49
CA SER A 545 -35.01 21.46 14.89
C SER A 545 -35.98 20.44 14.28
N VAL A 546 -37.25 20.81 14.13
CA VAL A 546 -38.24 19.93 13.49
C VAL A 546 -37.89 19.77 12.01
N GLU A 547 -37.42 20.84 11.38
CA GLU A 547 -37.00 20.87 9.98
C GLU A 547 -35.82 19.92 9.72
N ASP A 548 -34.78 19.95 10.56
CA ASP A 548 -33.62 19.05 10.41
C ASP A 548 -34.03 17.58 10.56
N ARG A 549 -34.93 17.28 11.51
CA ARG A 549 -35.43 15.92 11.72
C ARG A 549 -36.23 15.42 10.52
N VAL A 550 -37.05 16.28 9.91
CA VAL A 550 -37.80 15.93 8.70
C VAL A 550 -36.83 15.69 7.54
N LEU A 551 -35.86 16.58 7.33
CA LEU A 551 -34.88 16.48 6.25
C LEU A 551 -34.02 15.22 6.36
N VAL A 552 -33.51 14.90 7.55
CA VAL A 552 -32.74 13.68 7.79
C VAL A 552 -33.56 12.42 7.53
N LYS A 553 -34.85 12.42 7.90
CA LYS A 553 -35.78 11.33 7.54
C LYS A 553 -36.00 11.23 6.03
N GLU A 554 -35.98 12.34 5.29
CA GLU A 554 -36.06 12.33 3.83
C GLU A 554 -34.81 11.74 3.16
N PHE A 555 -33.60 12.04 3.68
CA PHE A 555 -32.38 11.39 3.25
C PHE A 555 -32.47 9.87 3.45
N PHE A 556 -32.79 9.40 4.67
CA PHE A 556 -32.93 7.97 4.92
C PHE A 556 -33.98 7.31 4.00
N ARG A 557 -35.12 7.97 3.77
CA ARG A 557 -36.15 7.47 2.85
C ARG A 557 -35.64 7.35 1.41
N HIS A 558 -34.82 8.27 0.92
CA HIS A 558 -34.21 8.17 -0.41
C HIS A 558 -33.34 6.91 -0.54
N PHE A 559 -32.61 6.56 0.52
CA PHE A 559 -31.83 5.33 0.61
C PHE A 559 -32.66 4.11 0.99
N GLY A 560 -33.99 4.20 1.04
CA GLY A 560 -34.89 3.09 1.38
C GLY A 560 -34.83 2.65 2.84
N ILE A 561 -34.43 3.53 3.75
CA ILE A 561 -34.34 3.29 5.19
C ILE A 561 -35.53 3.99 5.85
N ASP A 562 -36.48 3.22 6.40
CA ASP A 562 -37.64 3.79 7.10
C ASP A 562 -37.42 3.83 8.61
N VAL A 563 -37.18 5.03 9.13
CA VAL A 563 -36.98 5.25 10.56
C VAL A 563 -38.28 5.45 11.36
N SER A 564 -39.43 5.13 10.78
CA SER A 564 -40.71 5.14 11.48
C SER A 564 -40.86 3.91 12.39
N PRO A 565 -41.79 3.93 13.38
CA PRO A 565 -42.10 2.74 14.18
C PRO A 565 -42.49 1.52 13.33
N ALA A 566 -43.17 1.72 12.20
CA ALA A 566 -43.53 0.65 11.27
C ALA A 566 -42.31 0.10 10.53
N GLY A 567 -41.37 0.98 10.14
CA GLY A 567 -40.10 0.59 9.54
C GLY A 567 -39.22 -0.23 10.49
N ILE A 568 -39.18 0.13 11.79
CA ILE A 568 -38.47 -0.63 12.84
C ILE A 568 -39.05 -2.05 12.97
N GLU A 569 -40.39 -2.16 13.01
CA GLU A 569 -41.07 -3.45 13.10
C GLU A 569 -40.83 -4.30 11.85
N GLN A 570 -40.91 -3.70 10.66
CA GLN A 570 -40.61 -4.37 9.40
C GLN A 570 -39.16 -4.87 9.35
N ALA A 571 -38.20 -4.04 9.77
CA ALA A 571 -36.79 -4.41 9.84
C ALA A 571 -36.53 -5.50 10.89
N ALA A 572 -37.32 -5.57 11.97
CA ALA A 572 -37.17 -6.58 13.01
C ALA A 572 -37.64 -7.98 12.58
N ILE A 573 -38.64 -8.06 11.70
CA ILE A 573 -39.20 -9.33 11.22
C ILE A 573 -38.58 -9.81 9.89
N ALA A 574 -37.70 -9.02 9.28
CA ALA A 574 -37.04 -9.39 8.04
C ALA A 574 -36.12 -10.61 8.25
N GLU A 575 -36.18 -11.58 7.34
CA GLU A 575 -35.32 -12.76 7.39
C GLU A 575 -33.96 -12.43 6.75
N HIS A 576 -32.89 -12.52 7.55
CA HIS A 576 -31.52 -12.34 7.09
C HIS A 576 -30.71 -13.62 7.32
N GLN A 577 -29.98 -14.03 6.29
CA GLN A 577 -29.09 -15.19 6.36
C GLN A 577 -27.73 -14.76 6.88
N PHE A 578 -27.28 -15.42 7.95
CA PHE A 578 -25.93 -15.27 8.47
C PHE A 578 -25.01 -16.30 7.82
N GLU A 579 -23.81 -15.87 7.42
CA GLU A 579 -22.87 -16.72 6.69
C GLU A 579 -21.49 -16.70 7.37
N ASN A 580 -20.82 -17.85 7.42
CA ASN A 580 -19.44 -17.96 7.88
C ASN A 580 -18.47 -17.55 6.77
N LEU A 581 -18.22 -16.24 6.65
CA LEU A 581 -17.38 -15.69 5.58
C LEU A 581 -15.89 -16.03 5.76
N THR A 582 -15.24 -16.31 4.64
CA THR A 582 -13.78 -16.35 4.52
C THR A 582 -13.19 -14.94 4.37
N PRO A 583 -11.88 -14.77 4.61
CA PRO A 583 -11.18 -13.52 4.35
C PRO A 583 -11.40 -12.93 2.95
N VAL A 584 -11.31 -13.73 1.86
CA VAL A 584 -11.53 -13.19 0.51
C VAL A 584 -12.97 -12.77 0.32
N GLU A 585 -13.94 -13.54 0.80
CA GLU A 585 -15.36 -13.19 0.71
C GLU A 585 -15.68 -11.88 1.44
N LEU A 586 -15.12 -11.68 2.64
CA LEU A 586 -15.31 -10.44 3.38
C LEU A 586 -14.57 -9.27 2.72
N GLY A 587 -13.35 -9.49 2.23
CA GLY A 587 -12.58 -8.47 1.51
C GLY A 587 -13.27 -7.98 0.23
N LYS A 588 -13.95 -8.90 -0.47
CA LYS A 588 -14.83 -8.63 -1.62
C LYS A 588 -16.02 -7.72 -1.31
N PHE A 589 -16.33 -7.43 -0.05
CA PHE A 589 -17.38 -6.47 0.27
C PHE A 589 -16.97 -5.03 -0.01
N SER A 590 -15.67 -4.68 0.04
CA SER A 590 -15.27 -3.31 -0.30
C SER A 590 -15.24 -3.12 -1.82
N PRO A 591 -15.96 -2.12 -2.37
CA PRO A 591 -15.89 -1.77 -3.79
C PRO A 591 -14.51 -1.35 -4.29
N ARG A 592 -13.58 -1.02 -3.37
CA ARG A 592 -12.16 -0.79 -3.67
C ARG A 592 -11.48 -2.00 -4.32
N VAL A 593 -12.02 -3.21 -4.08
CA VAL A 593 -11.50 -4.45 -4.67
C VAL A 593 -12.15 -4.66 -6.04
N HIS A 594 -11.45 -4.21 -7.09
CA HIS A 594 -11.85 -4.53 -8.47
C HIS A 594 -11.58 -6.01 -8.75
N TYR A 595 -12.65 -6.79 -8.88
CA TYR A 595 -12.56 -8.22 -9.08
C TYR A 595 -12.78 -8.57 -10.55
N LYS A 596 -11.77 -9.21 -11.16
CA LYS A 596 -11.76 -9.66 -12.56
C LYS A 596 -11.36 -11.12 -12.62
N GLU A 597 -12.24 -11.97 -13.13
CA GLU A 597 -12.00 -13.42 -13.24
C GLU A 597 -11.90 -13.85 -14.70
N LEU A 598 -10.92 -14.68 -15.05
CA LEU A 598 -10.84 -15.30 -16.38
C LEU A 598 -11.84 -16.46 -16.45
N VAL A 599 -12.89 -16.33 -17.27
CA VAL A 599 -13.94 -17.36 -17.42
C VAL A 599 -13.55 -18.37 -18.48
N SER A 600 -13.10 -17.89 -19.64
CA SER A 600 -12.70 -18.75 -20.75
C SER A 600 -11.67 -18.08 -21.63
N GLU A 601 -10.92 -18.90 -22.35
CA GLU A 601 -9.89 -18.48 -23.26
C GLU A 601 -9.99 -19.31 -24.54
N GLU A 602 -10.26 -18.66 -25.67
CA GLU A 602 -10.35 -19.29 -26.98
C GLU A 602 -9.30 -18.71 -27.94
N PRO A 603 -8.46 -19.56 -28.56
CA PRO A 603 -7.54 -19.11 -29.59
C PRO A 603 -8.33 -18.75 -30.87
N VAL A 604 -8.12 -17.56 -31.41
CA VAL A 604 -8.76 -17.16 -32.67
C VAL A 604 -8.06 -17.84 -33.85
N LEU A 605 -8.67 -18.88 -34.42
CA LEU A 605 -8.24 -19.45 -35.69
C LEU A 605 -8.61 -18.50 -36.85
N THR A 606 -7.67 -17.67 -37.28
CA THR A 606 -7.89 -16.73 -38.40
C THR A 606 -7.88 -17.45 -39.75
N GLU A 607 -9.07 -17.65 -40.35
CA GLU A 607 -9.20 -18.15 -41.73
C GLU A 607 -8.64 -17.14 -42.73
N SER A 608 -7.69 -17.57 -43.58
CA SER A 608 -7.04 -16.69 -44.56
C SER A 608 -7.42 -17.06 -46.00
N TYR A 609 -7.77 -16.06 -46.81
CA TYR A 609 -8.04 -16.22 -48.25
C TYR A 609 -7.29 -15.15 -49.06
N LEU A 610 -7.00 -15.43 -50.33
CA LEU A 610 -6.39 -14.49 -51.28
C LEU A 610 -7.04 -14.62 -52.66
N ILE A 611 -6.87 -13.59 -53.49
CA ILE A 611 -7.32 -13.61 -54.89
C ILE A 611 -6.07 -13.80 -55.77
N ASN A 612 -6.04 -14.83 -56.62
CA ASN A 612 -4.91 -15.11 -57.51
C ASN A 612 -4.86 -14.14 -58.72
N ALA A 613 -3.82 -14.24 -59.55
CA ALA A 613 -3.61 -13.33 -60.69
C ALA A 613 -4.74 -13.42 -61.75
N GLU A 614 -5.47 -14.54 -61.76
CA GLU A 614 -6.62 -14.83 -62.61
C GLU A 614 -7.95 -14.32 -62.04
N GLY A 615 -7.95 -13.75 -60.83
CA GLY A 615 -9.13 -13.17 -60.18
C GLY A 615 -9.97 -14.16 -59.36
N GLU A 616 -9.47 -15.38 -59.12
CA GLU A 616 -10.18 -16.42 -58.38
C GLU A 616 -9.87 -16.37 -56.87
N ARG A 617 -10.89 -16.58 -56.03
CA ARG A 617 -10.73 -16.70 -54.58
C ARG A 617 -10.13 -18.04 -54.21
N VAL A 618 -8.92 -18.02 -53.64
CA VAL A 618 -8.20 -19.19 -53.14
C VAL A 618 -8.17 -19.16 -51.62
N GLU A 619 -8.79 -20.16 -51.01
CA GLU A 619 -8.75 -20.37 -49.56
C GLU A 619 -7.53 -21.20 -49.17
N TYR A 620 -6.84 -20.79 -48.11
CA TYR A 620 -5.62 -21.46 -47.66
C TYR A 620 -5.53 -21.59 -46.15
N ARG A 621 -4.67 -22.50 -45.69
CA ARG A 621 -4.31 -22.64 -44.28
C ARG A 621 -2.85 -22.28 -44.07
N LEU A 622 -2.56 -21.62 -42.96
CA LEU A 622 -1.19 -21.31 -42.54
C LEU A 622 -0.53 -22.62 -42.07
N ALA A 623 0.24 -23.25 -42.96
CA ALA A 623 0.97 -24.49 -42.67
C ALA A 623 2.36 -24.46 -43.32
N PRO A 624 3.39 -25.01 -42.67
CA PRO A 624 4.71 -25.12 -43.28
C PRO A 624 4.69 -26.11 -44.46
N TYR A 625 5.49 -25.82 -45.48
CA TYR A 625 5.67 -26.67 -46.66
C TYR A 625 7.11 -27.12 -46.76
N ALA A 626 7.34 -28.41 -47.03
CA ALA A 626 8.68 -28.97 -47.19
C ALA A 626 8.86 -29.48 -48.62
N GLU A 627 9.90 -28.98 -49.30
CA GLU A 627 10.33 -29.48 -50.61
C GLU A 627 11.81 -29.88 -50.49
N GLY A 628 12.08 -31.18 -50.41
CA GLY A 628 13.43 -31.71 -50.17
C GLY A 628 13.98 -31.31 -48.80
N SER A 629 15.16 -30.70 -48.76
CA SER A 629 15.80 -30.22 -47.52
C SER A 629 15.41 -28.80 -47.11
N ARG A 630 14.49 -28.15 -47.84
CA ARG A 630 14.02 -26.79 -47.54
C ARG A 630 12.62 -26.85 -46.93
N GLN A 631 12.47 -26.25 -45.76
CA GLN A 631 11.19 -26.03 -45.10
C GLN A 631 10.83 -24.54 -45.18
N LEU A 632 9.65 -24.26 -45.71
CA LEU A 632 9.12 -22.91 -45.88
C LEU A 632 8.02 -22.66 -44.84
N THR A 633 8.11 -21.55 -44.12
CA THR A 633 7.10 -21.11 -43.16
C THR A 633 6.24 -19.98 -43.74
N PRO A 634 4.91 -19.95 -43.48
CA PRO A 634 4.05 -18.87 -43.97
C PRO A 634 4.60 -17.48 -43.62
N GLY A 635 4.63 -16.57 -44.59
CA GLY A 635 5.24 -15.24 -44.50
C GLY A 635 6.68 -15.16 -45.03
N GLN A 636 7.37 -16.30 -45.21
CA GLN A 636 8.74 -16.33 -45.70
C GLN A 636 8.82 -15.88 -47.16
N VAL A 637 9.66 -14.88 -47.42
CA VAL A 637 9.93 -14.38 -48.77
C VAL A 637 11.12 -15.16 -49.35
N ILE A 638 10.94 -15.71 -50.54
CA ILE A 638 11.96 -16.43 -51.28
C ILE A 638 12.12 -15.82 -52.67
N GLN A 639 13.32 -15.95 -53.24
CA GLN A 639 13.55 -15.56 -54.62
C GLN A 639 12.96 -16.65 -55.54
N ALA A 640 12.11 -16.26 -56.48
CA ALA A 640 11.52 -17.19 -57.45
C ALA A 640 12.62 -17.80 -58.33
N LYS A 641 12.49 -19.10 -58.66
CA LYS A 641 13.49 -19.86 -59.45
C LYS A 641 13.67 -19.31 -60.88
N SER A 642 12.71 -18.54 -61.37
CA SER A 642 12.74 -17.84 -62.65
C SER A 642 12.58 -16.34 -62.38
N ASP A 643 13.55 -15.57 -62.86
CA ASP A 643 13.50 -14.11 -63.03
C ASP A 643 13.61 -13.21 -61.79
N GLY A 644 14.35 -13.62 -60.75
CA GLY A 644 14.88 -12.71 -59.73
C GLY A 644 13.83 -11.97 -58.86
N GLU A 645 12.53 -12.17 -59.11
CA GLU A 645 11.43 -11.61 -58.35
C GLU A 645 11.30 -12.31 -57.00
N PHE A 646 10.97 -11.54 -55.97
CA PHE A 646 10.69 -12.07 -54.63
C PHE A 646 9.22 -12.48 -54.54
N VAL A 647 8.98 -13.68 -54.01
CA VAL A 647 7.63 -14.20 -53.75
C VAL A 647 7.52 -14.59 -52.29
N GLN A 648 6.37 -14.29 -51.69
CA GLN A 648 6.09 -14.65 -50.31
C GLN A 648 5.27 -15.92 -50.24
N TYR A 649 5.73 -16.93 -49.49
CA TYR A 649 4.96 -18.13 -49.21
C TYR A 649 3.83 -17.80 -48.23
N ARG A 650 2.59 -18.16 -48.54
CA ARG A 650 1.40 -17.84 -47.71
C ARG A 650 0.84 -19.03 -46.95
N GLY A 651 1.06 -20.26 -47.42
CA GLY A 651 0.46 -21.46 -46.83
C GLY A 651 0.05 -22.46 -47.89
N LEU A 652 -0.72 -23.47 -47.50
CA LEU A 652 -1.18 -24.53 -48.40
C LEU A 652 -2.62 -24.27 -48.84
N ALA A 653 -2.89 -24.39 -50.13
CA ALA A 653 -4.24 -24.28 -50.69
C ALA A 653 -5.15 -25.37 -50.11
N LYS A 654 -6.36 -25.00 -49.63
CA LYS A 654 -7.26 -25.97 -48.99
C LYS A 654 -7.71 -27.10 -49.94
N LYS A 655 -7.90 -26.80 -51.24
CA LYS A 655 -8.43 -27.76 -52.21
C LYS A 655 -7.39 -28.72 -52.77
N THR A 656 -6.16 -28.25 -52.99
CA THR A 656 -5.13 -29.03 -53.68
C THR A 656 -3.96 -29.42 -52.79
N GLY A 657 -3.78 -28.73 -51.65
CA GLY A 657 -2.64 -28.94 -50.77
C GLY A 657 -1.34 -28.33 -51.27
N ASP A 658 -1.39 -27.58 -52.38
CA ASP A 658 -0.21 -26.98 -53.00
C ASP A 658 0.24 -25.72 -52.25
N PRO A 659 1.55 -25.42 -52.24
CA PRO A 659 2.08 -24.19 -51.65
C PRO A 659 1.64 -22.97 -52.47
N ILE A 660 1.14 -21.95 -51.77
CA ILE A 660 0.75 -20.69 -52.39
C ILE A 660 1.86 -19.66 -52.22
N PHE A 661 2.28 -19.08 -53.34
CA PHE A 661 3.24 -17.99 -53.41
C PHE A 661 2.57 -16.75 -54.00
N VAL A 662 2.79 -15.59 -53.38
CA VAL A 662 2.29 -14.31 -53.90
C VAL A 662 3.46 -13.40 -54.27
N PRO A 663 3.37 -12.64 -55.39
CA PRO A 663 4.41 -11.66 -55.74
C PRO A 663 4.61 -10.65 -54.61
N TYR A 664 5.86 -10.49 -54.16
CA TYR A 664 6.22 -9.55 -53.11
C TYR A 664 6.77 -8.27 -53.75
N LYS A 665 5.91 -7.25 -53.89
CA LYS A 665 6.33 -5.89 -54.21
C LYS A 665 6.45 -5.10 -52.91
N PRO A 666 7.62 -4.52 -52.57
CA PRO A 666 7.75 -3.66 -51.40
C PRO A 666 6.95 -2.37 -51.65
N HIS A 667 5.75 -2.27 -51.08
CA HIS A 667 4.96 -1.04 -51.07
C HIS A 667 4.84 -0.50 -49.66
N VAL A 668 5.35 0.73 -49.53
CA VAL A 668 5.20 1.68 -48.42
C VAL A 668 3.73 2.03 -48.28
N ILE A 669 3.12 1.84 -47.11
CA ILE A 669 1.75 2.26 -46.81
C ILE A 669 1.75 3.07 -45.50
N GLU A 670 1.20 4.27 -45.59
CA GLU A 670 0.97 5.22 -44.49
C GLU A 670 -0.37 4.93 -43.77
N SER A 671 -0.35 4.89 -42.42
CA SER A 671 -1.47 5.30 -41.54
C SER A 671 -0.97 5.57 -40.10
N ARG A 672 -1.44 6.69 -39.51
CA ARG A 672 -1.02 7.42 -38.27
C ARG A 672 -0.97 6.59 -36.95
N PRO A 673 -0.29 7.06 -35.87
CA PRO A 673 0.68 8.15 -35.74
C PRO A 673 2.11 7.60 -35.85
N SER A 674 2.95 8.20 -36.69
CA SER A 674 4.22 7.57 -37.10
C SER A 674 5.20 7.44 -35.93
N LYS A 675 5.38 6.20 -35.45
CA LYS A 675 6.70 5.75 -34.99
C LYS A 675 7.72 6.19 -36.04
N THR A 676 8.78 6.86 -35.62
CA THR A 676 9.80 7.28 -36.58
C THR A 676 10.42 6.04 -37.24
N SER A 677 10.87 6.13 -38.51
CA SER A 677 11.51 5.00 -39.21
C SER A 677 12.65 4.37 -38.39
N PHE A 678 13.29 5.18 -37.57
CA PHE A 678 14.33 4.81 -36.61
C PHE A 678 13.83 3.89 -35.47
N GLU A 679 12.68 4.17 -34.86
CA GLU A 679 12.12 3.32 -33.79
C GLU A 679 11.73 1.94 -34.33
N ILE A 680 11.20 1.89 -35.55
CA ILE A 680 10.85 0.63 -36.22
C ILE A 680 12.12 -0.19 -36.50
N GLU A 681 13.19 0.46 -36.99
CA GLU A 681 14.47 -0.20 -37.27
C GLU A 681 15.16 -0.70 -35.99
N LEU A 682 15.13 0.09 -34.91
CA LEU A 682 15.70 -0.29 -33.62
C LEU A 682 14.95 -1.49 -33.02
N ILE A 683 13.62 -1.45 -33.00
CA ILE A 683 12.79 -2.58 -32.51
C ILE A 683 13.02 -3.83 -33.37
N ALA A 684 13.10 -3.68 -34.69
CA ALA A 684 13.35 -4.82 -35.58
C ALA A 684 14.73 -5.46 -35.35
N THR A 685 15.76 -4.63 -35.16
CA THR A 685 17.14 -5.10 -34.89
C THR A 685 17.23 -5.79 -33.53
N GLU A 686 16.59 -5.22 -32.52
CA GLU A 686 16.54 -5.79 -31.18
C GLU A 686 15.79 -7.13 -31.18
N LYS A 687 14.65 -7.19 -31.88
CA LYS A 687 13.85 -8.40 -32.06
C LYS A 687 14.66 -9.51 -32.72
N GLN A 688 15.32 -9.20 -33.84
CA GLN A 688 16.15 -10.17 -34.53
C GLN A 688 17.25 -10.76 -33.62
N SER A 689 17.90 -9.91 -32.83
CA SER A 689 19.00 -10.33 -31.94
C SER A 689 18.50 -11.20 -30.78
N LEU A 690 17.39 -10.82 -30.14
CA LEU A 690 16.81 -11.57 -29.03
C LEU A 690 16.18 -12.89 -29.51
N GLU A 691 15.51 -12.90 -30.65
CA GLU A 691 14.96 -14.15 -31.23
C GLU A 691 16.08 -15.12 -31.62
N ALA A 692 17.20 -14.62 -32.16
CA ALA A 692 18.38 -15.44 -32.42
C ALA A 692 18.99 -16.00 -31.11
N PHE A 693 18.94 -15.23 -30.02
CA PHE A 693 19.44 -15.68 -28.73
C PHE A 693 18.53 -16.73 -28.07
N PHE A 694 17.23 -16.44 -27.95
CA PHE A 694 16.27 -17.28 -27.23
C PHE A 694 15.70 -18.42 -28.07
N GLY A 695 15.78 -18.34 -29.41
CA GLY A 695 15.25 -19.38 -30.30
C GLY A 695 13.73 -19.42 -30.38
N GLN A 696 13.06 -18.37 -29.91
CA GLN A 696 11.62 -18.21 -29.89
C GLN A 696 11.26 -16.77 -30.24
N VAL A 697 10.02 -16.54 -30.64
CA VAL A 697 9.51 -15.19 -30.95
C VAL A 697 9.54 -14.35 -29.68
N ILE A 698 10.12 -13.15 -29.78
CA ILE A 698 10.18 -12.19 -28.68
C ILE A 698 9.30 -11.00 -29.04
N ASP A 699 8.30 -10.72 -28.21
CA ASP A 699 7.53 -9.50 -28.32
C ASP A 699 8.28 -8.35 -27.67
N ILE A 700 8.43 -7.25 -28.41
CA ILE A 700 9.14 -6.06 -27.94
C ILE A 700 8.12 -4.91 -27.88
N PRO A 701 7.85 -4.36 -26.69
CA PRO A 701 6.92 -3.26 -26.54
C PRO A 701 7.46 -2.00 -27.23
N PRO A 702 6.58 -1.05 -27.59
CA PRO A 702 7.02 0.26 -28.06
C PRO A 702 8.03 0.92 -27.10
N ILE A 703 8.94 1.72 -27.65
CA ILE A 703 9.88 2.51 -26.86
C ILE A 703 9.07 3.51 -26.01
N PRO A 704 9.32 3.62 -24.68
CA PRO A 704 8.62 4.56 -23.80
C PRO A 704 8.69 6.00 -24.31
N ALA A 705 7.60 6.76 -24.15
CA ALA A 705 7.50 8.12 -24.65
C ALA A 705 8.55 9.09 -24.06
N GLU A 706 9.10 8.78 -22.89
CA GLU A 706 10.17 9.55 -22.27
C GLU A 706 11.53 9.41 -22.97
N ILE A 707 11.69 8.40 -23.83
CA ILE A 707 12.91 8.13 -24.59
C ILE A 707 12.78 8.75 -25.97
N THR A 708 13.37 9.94 -26.13
CA THR A 708 13.35 10.65 -27.40
C THR A 708 14.56 10.30 -28.27
N LYS A 709 14.46 10.58 -29.57
CA LYS A 709 15.57 10.40 -30.51
C LYS A 709 16.82 11.18 -30.09
N GLU A 710 16.65 12.37 -29.52
CA GLU A 710 17.75 13.21 -29.03
C GLU A 710 18.44 12.57 -27.82
N LYS A 711 17.68 11.96 -26.90
CA LYS A 711 18.24 11.21 -25.78
C LYS A 711 19.03 10.00 -26.26
N ILE A 712 18.50 9.25 -27.23
CA ILE A 712 19.21 8.10 -27.80
C ILE A 712 20.52 8.56 -28.46
N ALA A 713 20.49 9.61 -29.28
CA ALA A 713 21.69 10.15 -29.90
C ALA A 713 22.73 10.65 -28.87
N HIS A 714 22.27 11.29 -27.80
CA HIS A 714 23.13 11.68 -26.67
C HIS A 714 23.78 10.45 -26.04
N TRP A 715 23.01 9.42 -25.70
CA TRP A 715 23.53 8.20 -25.09
C TRP A 715 24.51 7.45 -25.99
N GLU A 716 24.21 7.35 -27.29
CA GLU A 716 25.11 6.73 -28.25
C GLU A 716 26.45 7.48 -28.36
N SER A 717 26.43 8.81 -28.23
CA SER A 717 27.65 9.62 -28.20
C SER A 717 28.52 9.37 -26.96
N LEU A 718 27.92 8.84 -25.88
CA LEU A 718 28.60 8.45 -24.64
C LEU A 718 28.95 6.95 -24.59
N GLY A 719 28.70 6.19 -25.65
CA GLY A 719 28.96 4.75 -25.69
C GLY A 719 27.85 3.87 -25.09
N PHE A 720 26.67 4.43 -24.84
CA PHE A 720 25.51 3.70 -24.33
C PHE A 720 24.57 3.27 -25.45
N LYS A 721 23.93 2.11 -25.29
CA LYS A 721 22.97 1.55 -26.24
C LYS A 721 21.67 1.21 -25.56
N LEU A 722 20.56 1.62 -26.17
CA LEU A 722 19.22 1.23 -25.74
C LEU A 722 18.96 -0.22 -26.15
N ARG A 723 18.54 -1.05 -25.20
CA ARG A 723 18.27 -2.48 -25.36
C ARG A 723 16.96 -2.86 -24.71
N TYR A 724 16.38 -3.98 -25.12
CA TYR A 724 15.23 -4.57 -24.47
C TYR A 724 15.64 -5.89 -23.80
N LEU A 725 15.29 -6.05 -22.53
CA LEU A 725 15.39 -7.33 -21.84
C LEU A 725 13.98 -7.93 -21.78
N PRO A 726 13.75 -9.17 -22.26
CA PRO A 726 12.46 -9.84 -22.11
C PRO A 726 12.34 -10.51 -20.72
N ALA A 727 11.11 -10.71 -20.23
CA ALA A 727 10.88 -11.52 -19.05
C ALA A 727 11.11 -13.00 -19.39
N MET A 728 12.18 -13.59 -18.85
CA MET A 728 12.62 -14.93 -19.20
C MET A 728 13.15 -15.69 -17.98
N ASP A 729 12.82 -16.99 -17.90
CA ASP A 729 13.48 -17.90 -16.96
C ASP A 729 14.90 -18.19 -17.47
N MET A 730 15.89 -17.95 -16.63
CA MET A 730 17.30 -18.23 -16.92
C MET A 730 17.86 -19.26 -15.94
N SER A 731 17.01 -20.18 -15.48
CA SER A 731 17.43 -21.33 -14.67
C SER A 731 18.42 -22.21 -15.42
N LYS A 732 19.24 -22.95 -14.65
CA LYS A 732 20.32 -23.81 -15.19
C LYS A 732 19.82 -24.81 -16.26
N SER A 733 18.57 -25.26 -16.15
CA SER A 733 17.95 -26.22 -17.07
C SER A 733 17.62 -25.65 -18.46
N GLN A 734 17.50 -24.32 -18.60
CA GLN A 734 17.11 -23.71 -19.88
C GLN A 734 18.24 -23.77 -20.90
N ASN A 735 17.94 -24.09 -22.16
CA ASN A 735 18.94 -24.27 -23.22
C ASN A 735 18.60 -23.40 -24.44
N TYR A 736 18.76 -22.09 -24.28
CA TYR A 736 18.55 -21.14 -25.39
C TYR A 736 19.67 -21.22 -26.43
N PRO A 737 19.37 -21.18 -27.74
CA PRO A 737 20.36 -21.40 -28.80
C PRO A 737 21.57 -20.45 -28.77
N GLY A 738 21.35 -19.18 -28.45
CA GLY A 738 22.42 -18.18 -28.36
C GLY A 738 23.15 -18.16 -27.03
N TRP A 739 22.72 -18.96 -26.05
CA TRP A 739 23.30 -18.96 -24.70
C TRP A 739 24.52 -19.89 -24.59
N LYS A 740 25.58 -19.50 -25.30
CA LYS A 740 26.82 -20.29 -25.46
C LYS A 740 27.57 -20.49 -24.16
N THR A 741 27.63 -19.46 -23.32
CA THR A 741 28.38 -19.46 -22.06
C THR A 741 27.44 -19.08 -20.91
N LYS A 742 26.97 -20.08 -20.16
CA LYS A 742 26.09 -19.89 -19.00
C LYS A 742 26.88 -19.57 -17.73
N PRO A 743 26.25 -18.97 -16.71
CA PRO A 743 26.83 -18.90 -15.38
C PRO A 743 27.23 -20.29 -14.84
N GLU A 744 28.28 -20.34 -14.05
CA GLU A 744 28.72 -21.59 -13.42
C GLU A 744 27.64 -22.19 -12.50
N THR A 745 27.69 -23.51 -12.29
CA THR A 745 26.77 -24.22 -11.38
C THR A 745 26.71 -23.58 -10.00
N TRP A 746 27.84 -23.06 -9.52
CA TRP A 746 27.95 -22.37 -8.24
C TRP A 746 26.92 -21.24 -8.09
N PHE A 747 26.67 -20.43 -9.13
CA PHE A 747 25.71 -19.33 -9.10
C PHE A 747 24.30 -19.81 -8.76
N TYR A 748 23.84 -20.84 -9.48
CA TYR A 748 22.52 -21.45 -9.26
C TYR A 748 22.40 -22.13 -7.90
N GLU A 749 23.48 -22.76 -7.42
CA GLU A 749 23.51 -23.33 -6.08
C GLU A 749 23.37 -22.27 -4.98
N GLN A 750 23.97 -21.08 -5.14
CA GLN A 750 23.81 -20.00 -4.16
C GLN A 750 22.36 -19.50 -4.10
N ILE A 751 21.66 -19.44 -5.24
CA ILE A 751 20.22 -19.14 -5.28
C ILE A 751 19.43 -20.23 -4.55
N THR A 752 19.70 -21.51 -4.82
CA THR A 752 18.99 -22.64 -4.16
C THR A 752 19.25 -22.70 -2.66
N LYS A 753 20.46 -22.35 -2.21
CA LYS A 753 20.82 -22.25 -0.78
C LYS A 753 20.20 -21.02 -0.08
N GLY A 754 19.59 -20.11 -0.85
CA GLY A 754 19.04 -18.85 -0.34
C GLY A 754 20.11 -17.85 0.09
N ASN A 755 21.31 -17.93 -0.51
CA ASN A 755 22.41 -16.99 -0.33
C ASN A 755 22.35 -15.83 -1.36
N LEU A 756 21.57 -16.00 -2.42
CA LEU A 756 21.18 -14.97 -3.39
C LEU A 756 19.64 -14.91 -3.48
N VAL A 757 19.12 -13.81 -4.00
CA VAL A 757 17.68 -13.63 -4.21
C VAL A 757 17.14 -14.68 -5.19
N ALA A 758 15.93 -15.19 -4.94
CA ALA A 758 15.33 -16.27 -5.74
C ALA A 758 15.13 -15.88 -7.22
N ASN A 759 14.88 -14.59 -7.50
CA ASN A 759 14.77 -14.03 -8.85
C ASN A 759 16.13 -13.69 -9.50
N GLY A 760 17.27 -14.07 -8.90
CA GLY A 760 18.59 -13.87 -9.49
C GLY A 760 18.79 -14.63 -10.82
N GLN A 761 17.98 -15.66 -11.06
CA GLN A 761 17.98 -16.45 -12.30
C GLN A 761 16.81 -16.10 -13.24
N THR A 762 16.15 -14.94 -13.07
CA THR A 762 15.11 -14.49 -14.01
C THR A 762 15.43 -13.10 -14.55
N LEU A 763 15.15 -12.91 -15.84
CA LEU A 763 15.20 -11.59 -16.46
C LEU A 763 13.92 -10.80 -16.16
N THR A 764 14.10 -9.52 -15.91
CA THR A 764 13.00 -8.56 -15.72
C THR A 764 12.76 -7.86 -17.04
N ALA A 765 11.51 -7.92 -17.54
CA ALA A 765 11.13 -7.24 -18.77
C ALA A 765 11.37 -5.73 -18.66
N GLY A 766 11.83 -5.10 -19.74
CA GLY A 766 11.90 -3.65 -19.83
C GLY A 766 12.94 -3.12 -20.80
N TRP A 767 12.74 -1.87 -21.22
CA TRP A 767 13.75 -1.12 -21.95
C TRP A 767 14.85 -0.66 -20.98
N VAL A 768 16.10 -0.87 -21.36
CA VAL A 768 17.26 -0.55 -20.56
C VAL A 768 18.32 0.19 -21.38
N LEU A 769 19.00 1.14 -20.75
CA LEU A 769 20.19 1.76 -21.30
C LEU A 769 21.43 1.04 -20.78
N VAL A 770 22.20 0.45 -21.68
CA VAL A 770 23.37 -0.37 -21.37
C VAL A 770 24.65 0.35 -21.76
N ASP A 771 25.62 0.42 -20.87
CA ASP A 771 26.99 0.82 -21.22
C ASP A 771 27.60 -0.25 -22.13
N ALA A 772 27.77 0.07 -23.42
CA ALA A 772 28.29 -0.86 -24.42
C ALA A 772 29.82 -0.77 -24.55
N SER A 773 30.49 -0.01 -23.68
CA SER A 773 31.93 0.19 -23.74
C SER A 773 32.68 -1.15 -23.55
N PRO A 774 33.68 -1.46 -24.39
CA PRO A 774 34.55 -2.61 -24.17
C PRO A 774 35.26 -2.51 -22.82
N LYS A 775 35.30 -3.62 -22.08
CA LYS A 775 35.95 -3.69 -20.78
C LYS A 775 37.48 -3.71 -20.96
N PRO A 776 38.25 -2.84 -20.30
CA PRO A 776 39.69 -2.78 -20.50
C PRO A 776 40.40 -4.00 -19.89
N ALA A 777 41.52 -4.42 -20.48
CA ALA A 777 42.43 -5.39 -19.87
C ALA A 777 43.13 -4.77 -18.65
N TYR A 778 43.57 -5.62 -17.72
CA TYR A 778 44.27 -5.19 -16.53
C TYR A 778 45.64 -4.61 -16.91
N ASP A 779 45.96 -3.45 -16.35
CA ASP A 779 47.22 -2.75 -16.63
C ASP A 779 47.83 -2.22 -15.32
N ASN A 780 48.13 -3.13 -14.38
CA ASN A 780 48.78 -2.78 -13.11
C ASN A 780 48.08 -1.63 -12.34
N GLY A 781 46.74 -1.60 -12.41
CA GLY A 781 45.90 -0.56 -11.80
C GLY A 781 45.75 0.73 -12.64
N GLU A 782 46.36 0.82 -13.82
CA GLU A 782 46.25 1.97 -14.74
C GLU A 782 45.20 1.79 -15.84
N GLN A 783 44.41 0.72 -15.80
CA GLN A 783 43.35 0.50 -16.78
C GLN A 783 42.17 1.49 -16.63
N MET A 784 41.61 1.89 -17.78
CA MET A 784 40.46 2.79 -17.90
C MET A 784 39.58 2.38 -19.09
N TYR A 785 38.28 2.61 -18.99
CA TYR A 785 37.41 2.55 -20.16
C TYR A 785 37.82 3.66 -21.13
N LYS A 786 37.86 3.32 -22.42
CA LYS A 786 38.25 4.26 -23.46
C LYS A 786 37.18 5.35 -23.58
N ASP A 787 37.61 6.62 -23.64
CA ASP A 787 36.73 7.80 -23.78
C ASP A 787 35.61 7.87 -22.71
N ASP A 788 35.93 7.44 -21.47
CA ASP A 788 34.95 7.27 -20.40
C ASP A 788 34.19 8.57 -20.06
N PRO A 789 32.85 8.62 -20.27
CA PRO A 789 32.06 9.82 -20.01
C PRO A 789 32.01 10.20 -18.52
N PHE A 790 32.28 9.25 -17.61
CA PHE A 790 32.23 9.51 -16.17
C PHE A 790 33.56 9.97 -15.58
N ALA A 791 34.67 9.98 -16.34
CA ALA A 791 36.00 10.25 -15.81
C ALA A 791 36.08 11.59 -15.04
N THR A 792 35.43 12.63 -15.57
CA THR A 792 35.37 13.95 -14.90
C THR A 792 34.52 13.91 -13.63
N ALA A 793 33.40 13.19 -13.64
CA ALA A 793 32.52 13.07 -12.48
C ALA A 793 33.20 12.29 -11.35
N ILE A 794 33.83 11.16 -11.67
CA ILE A 794 34.57 10.32 -10.71
C ILE A 794 35.75 11.09 -10.11
N THR A 795 36.51 11.83 -10.92
CA THR A 795 37.61 12.66 -10.44
C THR A 795 37.14 13.67 -9.38
N LYS A 796 35.99 14.33 -9.61
CA LYS A 796 35.42 15.28 -8.65
C LYS A 796 34.95 14.60 -7.36
N LEU A 797 34.36 13.41 -7.45
CA LEU A 797 33.91 12.65 -6.28
C LEU A 797 35.10 12.21 -5.42
N ARG A 798 36.22 11.81 -6.04
CA ARG A 798 37.48 11.51 -5.32
C ARG A 798 38.06 12.73 -4.63
N GLN A 799 38.13 13.86 -5.34
CA GLN A 799 38.61 15.14 -4.77
C GLN A 799 37.75 15.61 -3.59
N ALA A 800 36.45 15.32 -3.62
CA ALA A 800 35.52 15.62 -2.54
C ALA A 800 35.54 14.61 -1.38
N GLY A 801 36.30 13.51 -1.48
CA GLY A 801 36.34 12.44 -0.48
C GLY A 801 35.06 11.60 -0.41
N VAL A 802 34.19 11.68 -1.42
CA VAL A 802 32.95 10.89 -1.50
C VAL A 802 33.29 9.43 -1.79
N ILE A 803 34.29 9.18 -2.62
CA ILE A 803 34.88 7.87 -2.91
C ILE A 803 36.39 7.95 -2.73
N GLU A 804 37.02 6.82 -2.43
CA GLU A 804 38.46 6.75 -2.17
C GLU A 804 39.29 7.24 -3.36
N ASP A 805 40.38 7.93 -3.04
CA ASP A 805 41.35 8.32 -4.04
C ASP A 805 41.98 7.10 -4.73
N TYR A 806 42.47 7.30 -5.94
CA TYR A 806 43.06 6.23 -6.74
C TYR A 806 44.05 6.78 -7.74
N LYS A 807 45.03 5.95 -8.11
CA LYS A 807 46.14 6.30 -9.00
C LYS A 807 45.69 7.02 -10.28
N LEU A 808 44.58 6.58 -10.86
CA LEU A 808 43.92 7.27 -11.96
C LEU A 808 42.58 7.86 -11.48
N PRO A 809 42.52 9.18 -11.19
CA PRO A 809 41.35 9.80 -10.56
C PRO A 809 40.05 9.67 -11.35
N GLY A 810 40.12 9.51 -12.67
CA GLY A 810 38.95 9.30 -13.53
C GLY A 810 38.54 7.84 -13.73
N SER A 811 39.32 6.87 -13.24
CA SER A 811 39.06 5.45 -13.49
C SER A 811 37.88 4.93 -12.66
N ARG A 812 37.03 4.10 -13.26
CA ARG A 812 35.93 3.38 -12.58
C ARG A 812 36.40 2.24 -11.66
N PHE A 813 37.67 1.88 -11.74
CA PHE A 813 38.28 0.83 -10.92
C PHE A 813 38.58 1.36 -9.51
N ASN A 814 38.78 0.44 -8.56
CA ASN A 814 39.05 0.75 -7.15
C ASN A 814 37.94 1.56 -6.47
N ILE A 815 36.69 1.32 -6.87
CA ILE A 815 35.49 1.85 -6.21
C ILE A 815 34.76 0.66 -5.60
N SER A 816 34.49 0.73 -4.30
CA SER A 816 33.81 -0.36 -3.60
C SER A 816 32.33 -0.41 -3.94
N ALA A 817 31.70 -1.57 -3.76
CA ALA A 817 30.26 -1.69 -3.94
C ALA A 817 29.46 -0.80 -2.96
N ASP A 818 29.98 -0.57 -1.75
CA ASP A 818 29.38 0.35 -0.78
C ASP A 818 29.46 1.81 -1.27
N GLU A 819 30.55 2.17 -1.95
CA GLU A 819 30.70 3.48 -2.60
C GLU A 819 29.78 3.65 -3.81
N LEU A 820 29.57 2.58 -4.60
CA LEU A 820 28.59 2.56 -5.69
C LEU A 820 27.15 2.75 -5.22
N ALA A 821 26.85 2.44 -3.96
CA ALA A 821 25.55 2.65 -3.34
C ALA A 821 25.34 4.10 -2.82
N LYS A 822 26.40 4.94 -2.78
CA LYS A 822 26.29 6.32 -2.30
C LYS A 822 25.43 7.18 -3.23
N PRO A 823 24.44 7.94 -2.69
CA PRO A 823 23.58 8.81 -3.50
C PRO A 823 24.36 9.83 -4.34
N GLU A 824 25.44 10.39 -3.80
CA GLU A 824 26.26 11.40 -4.45
C GLU A 824 26.90 10.88 -5.74
N LEU A 825 27.39 9.63 -5.70
CA LEU A 825 27.94 8.97 -6.87
C LEU A 825 26.83 8.69 -7.90
N LYS A 826 25.70 8.11 -7.48
CA LYS A 826 24.57 7.84 -8.39
C LYS A 826 24.05 9.11 -9.07
N ILE A 827 23.89 10.20 -8.31
CA ILE A 827 23.47 11.50 -8.84
C ILE A 827 24.47 12.04 -9.87
N ALA A 828 25.77 11.93 -9.58
CA ALA A 828 26.81 12.39 -10.50
C ALA A 828 26.81 11.60 -11.82
N LEU A 829 26.65 10.27 -11.77
CA LEU A 829 26.55 9.42 -12.97
C LEU A 829 25.26 9.69 -13.76
N ALA A 830 24.11 9.76 -13.08
CA ALA A 830 22.82 10.05 -13.69
C ALA A 830 22.80 11.42 -14.40
N LYS A 831 23.48 12.42 -13.82
CA LYS A 831 23.65 13.74 -14.45
C LYS A 831 24.41 13.68 -15.77
N VAL A 832 25.44 12.83 -15.88
CA VAL A 832 26.17 12.62 -17.15
C VAL A 832 25.27 11.98 -18.20
N LEU A 833 24.42 11.04 -17.79
CA LEU A 833 23.48 10.35 -18.68
C LEU A 833 22.18 11.14 -18.98
N ALA A 834 21.96 12.27 -18.30
CA ALA A 834 20.72 13.05 -18.40
C ALA A 834 19.44 12.22 -18.09
N ILE A 835 19.51 11.39 -17.05
CA ILE A 835 18.44 10.51 -16.57
C ILE A 835 18.13 10.77 -15.09
N ASP A 836 16.99 10.27 -14.60
CA ASP A 836 16.66 10.36 -13.17
C ASP A 836 17.60 9.42 -12.38
N PRO A 837 18.26 9.88 -11.30
CA PRO A 837 19.08 9.02 -10.44
C PRO A 837 18.40 7.74 -9.94
N ALA A 838 17.06 7.74 -9.79
CA ALA A 838 16.29 6.56 -9.41
C ALA A 838 16.24 5.48 -10.49
N GLN A 839 16.42 5.85 -11.77
CA GLN A 839 16.48 4.90 -12.90
C GLN A 839 17.85 4.20 -12.99
N LEU A 840 18.87 4.65 -12.26
CA LEU A 840 20.25 4.14 -12.31
C LEU A 840 20.47 2.94 -11.37
N SER A 841 20.78 1.79 -11.94
CA SER A 841 21.24 0.58 -11.28
C SER A 841 22.57 0.10 -11.87
N TYR A 842 23.05 -1.07 -11.45
CA TYR A 842 24.12 -1.80 -12.12
C TYR A 842 23.55 -3.08 -12.73
N LEU A 843 24.32 -3.77 -13.59
CA LEU A 843 23.88 -5.04 -14.17
C LEU A 843 23.78 -6.13 -13.11
N ARG A 844 22.75 -6.96 -13.15
CA ARG A 844 22.79 -8.26 -12.48
C ARG A 844 23.70 -9.24 -13.22
N ALA A 845 24.21 -10.24 -12.51
CA ALA A 845 25.07 -11.27 -13.07
C ALA A 845 24.44 -11.96 -14.29
N ILE A 846 23.13 -12.24 -14.21
CA ILE A 846 22.39 -12.88 -15.31
C ILE A 846 22.19 -11.93 -16.51
N GLU A 847 22.03 -10.63 -16.27
CA GLU A 847 21.89 -9.62 -17.30
C GLU A 847 23.22 -9.38 -18.02
N PHE A 848 24.32 -9.27 -17.27
CA PHE A 848 25.69 -9.22 -17.81
C PHE A 848 25.97 -10.42 -18.71
N ASN A 849 25.62 -11.62 -18.24
CA ASN A 849 25.87 -12.85 -18.97
C ASN A 849 25.08 -12.90 -20.30
N ILE A 850 23.80 -12.52 -20.30
CA ILE A 850 22.96 -12.55 -21.51
C ILE A 850 23.40 -11.48 -22.50
N LEU A 851 23.60 -10.25 -22.03
CA LEU A 851 24.07 -9.16 -22.88
C LEU A 851 25.45 -9.48 -23.48
N GLY A 852 26.33 -10.12 -22.70
CA GLY A 852 27.61 -10.62 -23.18
C GLY A 852 27.47 -11.70 -24.25
N ASN A 853 26.54 -12.65 -24.11
CA ASN A 853 26.37 -13.67 -25.15
C ASN A 853 25.66 -13.15 -26.42
N ALA A 854 24.68 -12.26 -26.26
CA ALA A 854 23.80 -11.82 -27.34
C ALA A 854 24.36 -10.63 -28.13
N PHE A 855 25.02 -9.69 -27.45
CA PHE A 855 25.37 -8.40 -28.04
C PHE A 855 26.85 -8.02 -27.89
N TYR A 856 27.49 -8.41 -26.78
CA TYR A 856 28.82 -7.92 -26.41
C TYR A 856 29.77 -9.05 -25.93
N PRO A 857 30.08 -10.02 -26.79
CA PRO A 857 30.92 -11.18 -26.43
C PRO A 857 32.29 -10.79 -25.86
N GLU A 858 32.82 -9.64 -26.27
CA GLU A 858 34.10 -9.09 -25.82
C GLU A 858 34.16 -8.81 -24.31
N TRP A 859 33.02 -8.70 -23.62
CA TRP A 859 32.99 -8.44 -22.17
C TRP A 859 33.60 -9.57 -21.34
N GLY A 860 33.62 -10.80 -21.87
CA GLY A 860 34.25 -11.96 -21.25
C GLY A 860 35.69 -12.23 -21.70
N GLU A 861 36.25 -11.38 -22.57
CA GLU A 861 37.55 -11.63 -23.22
C GLU A 861 38.73 -10.93 -22.53
N THR A 862 38.48 -10.03 -21.57
CA THR A 862 39.53 -9.33 -20.82
C THR A 862 39.61 -9.78 -19.36
N ASP A 863 40.78 -9.59 -18.74
CA ASP A 863 41.20 -10.12 -17.44
C ASP A 863 40.87 -9.22 -16.24
N THR A 864 39.92 -8.29 -16.41
CA THR A 864 39.35 -7.48 -15.32
C THR A 864 37.98 -7.98 -14.90
N TRP A 865 37.57 -7.62 -13.68
CA TRP A 865 36.25 -7.95 -13.14
C TRP A 865 35.34 -6.72 -13.15
N GLU A 866 34.02 -6.94 -13.10
CA GLU A 866 33.03 -5.89 -12.85
C GLU A 866 32.09 -6.27 -11.71
N TRP A 867 31.68 -5.27 -10.92
CA TRP A 867 30.63 -5.40 -9.91
C TRP A 867 29.25 -5.63 -10.54
N PHE A 868 28.45 -6.51 -9.93
CA PHE A 868 27.05 -6.75 -10.28
C PHE A 868 26.10 -6.26 -9.18
N GLU A 869 24.82 -6.03 -9.50
CA GLU A 869 23.81 -5.58 -8.54
C GLU A 869 23.48 -6.62 -7.46
N ASP A 870 23.68 -7.91 -7.76
CA ASP A 870 23.33 -9.01 -6.88
C ASP A 870 24.12 -9.00 -5.55
N GLN A 871 23.38 -8.96 -4.44
CA GLN A 871 23.93 -8.93 -3.08
C GLN A 871 23.80 -10.30 -2.41
N GLY A 872 24.78 -10.63 -1.56
CA GLY A 872 24.69 -11.79 -0.67
C GLY A 872 23.62 -11.60 0.41
N ILE A 873 22.82 -12.64 0.64
CA ILE A 873 21.80 -12.68 1.71
C ILE A 873 22.33 -13.54 2.87
N LYS A 874 21.76 -13.34 4.07
CA LYS A 874 22.04 -14.10 5.30
C LYS A 874 23.50 -13.98 5.75
N ASP A 875 24.21 -15.11 5.81
CA ASP A 875 25.60 -15.25 6.28
C ASP A 875 26.64 -14.59 5.35
N LEU A 876 26.20 -14.11 4.19
CA LEU A 876 27.02 -13.40 3.21
C LEU A 876 26.64 -11.91 3.10
N SER A 877 25.94 -11.36 4.09
CA SER A 877 25.71 -9.92 4.21
C SER A 877 27.04 -9.15 4.20
N GLY A 878 27.11 -8.06 3.44
CA GLY A 878 28.37 -7.33 3.19
C GLY A 878 29.24 -7.94 2.08
N ARG A 879 28.68 -8.80 1.23
CA ARG A 879 29.31 -9.27 -0.01
C ARG A 879 28.45 -8.94 -1.22
N ARG A 880 29.09 -8.69 -2.36
CA ARG A 880 28.45 -8.43 -3.65
C ARG A 880 29.06 -9.32 -4.73
N LEU A 881 28.27 -9.67 -5.74
CA LEU A 881 28.79 -10.45 -6.85
C LEU A 881 29.64 -9.59 -7.77
N GLY A 882 30.67 -10.21 -8.35
CA GLY A 882 31.39 -9.70 -9.50
C GLY A 882 31.71 -10.83 -10.48
N GLY A 883 32.04 -10.47 -11.72
CA GLY A 883 32.36 -11.43 -12.78
C GLY A 883 33.08 -10.81 -13.97
N GLY A 884 33.30 -11.62 -15.01
CA GLY A 884 33.76 -11.15 -16.32
C GLY A 884 35.22 -11.46 -16.67
N ASP A 885 36.08 -11.80 -15.71
CA ASP A 885 37.50 -12.04 -15.96
C ASP A 885 37.74 -13.30 -16.81
N SER A 886 38.32 -13.10 -17.99
CA SER A 886 38.67 -14.14 -18.95
C SER A 886 39.57 -15.25 -18.37
N GLY A 887 40.50 -14.91 -17.47
CA GLY A 887 41.39 -15.87 -16.81
C GLY A 887 40.67 -16.74 -15.78
N SER A 888 39.49 -16.32 -15.35
CA SER A 888 38.69 -16.99 -14.33
C SER A 888 37.42 -17.65 -14.89
N GLY A 889 37.04 -17.41 -16.14
CA GLY A 889 35.83 -18.02 -16.76
C GLY A 889 35.02 -17.07 -17.63
N GLY A 890 35.48 -15.82 -17.83
CA GLY A 890 34.88 -14.82 -18.69
C GLY A 890 33.43 -14.53 -18.30
N LEU A 891 32.50 -14.74 -19.25
CA LEU A 891 31.06 -14.56 -19.02
C LEU A 891 30.46 -15.57 -18.01
N SER A 892 31.14 -16.69 -17.73
CA SER A 892 30.57 -17.79 -16.93
C SER A 892 30.75 -17.62 -15.42
N ARG A 893 31.95 -17.22 -15.00
CA ARG A 893 32.29 -17.22 -13.57
C ARG A 893 31.76 -15.98 -12.88
N VAL A 894 31.13 -16.23 -11.74
CA VAL A 894 30.64 -15.21 -10.81
C VAL A 894 31.11 -15.61 -9.42
N SER A 895 31.56 -14.65 -8.62
CA SER A 895 31.98 -14.90 -7.24
C SER A 895 31.62 -13.73 -6.34
N TYR A 896 31.57 -13.99 -5.04
CA TYR A 896 31.46 -12.94 -4.04
C TYR A 896 32.80 -12.24 -3.82
N ASP A 897 32.74 -10.93 -3.65
CA ASP A 897 33.78 -10.13 -3.04
C ASP A 897 33.17 -9.27 -1.91
N SER A 898 34.00 -8.77 -1.00
CA SER A 898 33.57 -7.90 0.09
C SER A 898 33.06 -6.58 -0.46
N SER A 899 31.86 -6.15 -0.06
CA SER A 899 31.22 -4.96 -0.63
C SER A 899 31.97 -3.66 -0.30
N GLY A 900 32.69 -3.61 0.82
CA GLY A 900 33.59 -2.52 1.18
C GLY A 900 34.99 -2.64 0.59
N GLY A 901 35.30 -3.77 -0.07
CA GLY A 901 36.59 -4.03 -0.70
C GLY A 901 36.82 -3.10 -1.89
N ARG A 902 38.06 -2.62 -2.02
CA ARG A 902 38.52 -1.85 -3.19
C ARG A 902 39.61 -2.65 -3.87
N CYS A 903 39.32 -3.05 -5.11
CA CYS A 903 40.21 -3.86 -5.92
C CYS A 903 40.53 -3.07 -7.19
N ASP A 904 41.81 -2.98 -7.52
CA ASP A 904 42.29 -2.26 -8.69
C ASP A 904 41.90 -2.94 -10.00
N TYR A 905 41.65 -4.25 -10.02
CA TYR A 905 41.16 -4.99 -11.19
C TYR A 905 39.62 -5.10 -11.29
N LEU A 906 38.87 -4.49 -10.36
CA LEU A 906 37.41 -4.56 -10.28
C LEU A 906 36.77 -3.20 -10.59
N GLY A 907 36.08 -3.12 -11.72
CA GLY A 907 35.38 -1.95 -12.21
C GLY A 907 33.86 -2.06 -12.08
N PHE A 908 33.12 -1.21 -12.79
CA PHE A 908 31.67 -1.29 -12.85
C PHE A 908 31.13 -0.63 -14.13
N ARG A 909 29.88 -0.96 -14.43
CA ARG A 909 29.10 -0.33 -15.49
C ARG A 909 27.68 -0.04 -15.04
N PRO A 910 27.16 1.16 -15.31
CA PRO A 910 25.77 1.47 -15.03
C PRO A 910 24.80 0.76 -15.98
N LEU A 911 23.60 0.53 -15.48
CA LEU A 911 22.40 0.15 -16.22
C LEU A 911 21.32 1.17 -15.88
N VAL A 912 20.59 1.68 -16.87
CA VAL A 912 19.38 2.48 -16.63
C VAL A 912 18.17 1.66 -17.00
N ARG A 913 17.13 1.63 -16.16
CA ARG A 913 15.87 0.95 -16.48
C ARG A 913 14.74 1.96 -16.61
N PHE A 914 14.00 1.87 -17.70
CA PHE A 914 12.82 2.69 -17.96
C PHE A 914 11.57 1.89 -17.57
N SER A 915 10.70 2.51 -16.76
CA SER A 915 9.48 1.90 -16.19
C SER A 915 8.32 1.92 -17.16
#